data_AF-A0A5N7CJD5-F1
#
_entry.id   AF-A0A5N7CJD5-F1
#
_cell.length_a   1.000
_cell.length_b   1.000
_cell.length_c   1.000
_cell.angle_alpha   90.00
_cell.angle_beta   90.00
_cell.angle_gamma   90.00
#
_symmetry.space_group_name_H-M   'P 1'
#
loop_
_entity.id
_entity.type
_entity.pdbx_description
1 polymer ?
#
loop_
_entity_poly.entity_id
_entity_poly.type
_entity_poly.pdbx_seq_one_letter_code
_entity_poly.pdbx_strand_id
1 'polypeptide(L)'
;MRLKSLLFTFLLACLGAPLVAAVDLIESNALNLCQDSSNFTATLFKVTFTPNNRSLVFSFDGVAAISGKVKATLILDAYGYQAIREELDPCEMNIGGLCPMSAGPIDVPKAQIDVPQDVVDKIPGIAYTVPDLDASVRIYINSTETGESIACVEASLSNGKTVYQKGVGWATAVISGLGLAASAITSGLGHSNTAAHVAANALSLFSFMQSQAMIGMTSVHMPPIVEAWTQNFQWSMGIIHIGFLESICTWYQRSTGGTPSTTLSELSTTSVQVLKKRALDEATGLVKRATDIFRRSGAESETANTSNLVVRGIKRVGFKARIEATNIFLTGLIFFVFFVAIVMILVSLFKGVCELLAKNGRMKTDKFQDFRNGWKVVARGILFRLTLIGFPQMTVLCLWEFTQHDSAAEVVLAVIMFFSIVAALGWAAFKVIALAKRSITMHKNPAYILYSDPTCLNKWGFLYVQYRATAYYFVIPVLGYILVKGMFIGLSQEAPVVMTVALVILEAGMLIAVSVLRPWMDKKTNIYNISIAAVNFLNVIFLLFFSDVFNQPGLVTGVMGVVFFVINAVFALILLLLVLIASIYAIVSKNPDMRYQPMRDDRGSFIKSQGQLTTELDALGAAARGDVKTGSYKSSPFDDDNGSFSSGNGASINRQNLGVHDHSGGARQSPVSPVDPSVPLFPSDASTGQVPPGYNMRSPSPVPRGYTASPLNNPNAYRQQNNPSPWQRGAGYEH
;
A
#
# COMPACT_ATOMS: atom_id res chain seq x y z
N MET A 1 -29.39 -18.86 -5.84
CA MET A 1 -30.36 -17.81 -5.44
C MET A 1 -29.94 -17.07 -4.17
N ARG A 2 -29.72 -17.75 -3.02
CA ARG A 2 -29.44 -17.08 -1.71
C ARG A 2 -28.41 -15.94 -1.74
N LEU A 3 -27.28 -16.06 -2.44
CA LEU A 3 -26.29 -14.98 -2.52
C LEU A 3 -26.79 -13.73 -3.27
N LYS A 4 -27.55 -13.88 -4.36
CA LYS A 4 -28.18 -12.74 -5.05
C LYS A 4 -29.21 -12.06 -4.14
N SER A 5 -29.97 -12.85 -3.37
CA SER A 5 -30.91 -12.32 -2.36
C SER A 5 -30.19 -11.52 -1.29
N LEU A 6 -29.08 -12.05 -0.73
CA LEU A 6 -28.26 -11.37 0.28
C LEU A 6 -27.66 -10.05 -0.23
N LEU A 7 -27.12 -10.06 -1.45
CA LEU A 7 -26.55 -8.86 -2.07
C LEU A 7 -27.63 -7.80 -2.36
N PHE A 8 -28.84 -8.24 -2.74
CA PHE A 8 -29.99 -7.37 -2.97
C PHE A 8 -30.55 -6.80 -1.65
N THR A 9 -30.64 -7.59 -0.58
CA THR A 9 -31.01 -7.07 0.76
C THR A 9 -29.95 -6.15 1.34
N PHE A 10 -28.67 -6.37 1.05
CA PHE A 10 -27.61 -5.44 1.46
C PHE A 10 -27.70 -4.12 0.69
N LEU A 11 -27.96 -4.16 -0.62
CA LEU A 11 -28.25 -2.96 -1.41
C LEU A 11 -29.50 -2.22 -0.88
N LEU A 12 -30.59 -2.94 -0.58
CA LEU A 12 -31.81 -2.34 0.00
C LEU A 12 -31.54 -1.73 1.37
N ALA A 13 -30.72 -2.35 2.21
CA ALA A 13 -30.33 -1.80 3.51
C ALA A 13 -29.48 -0.53 3.37
N CYS A 14 -28.58 -0.46 2.38
CA CYS A 14 -27.84 0.77 2.06
C CYS A 14 -28.75 1.87 1.47
N LEU A 15 -29.76 1.51 0.68
CA LEU A 15 -30.79 2.43 0.17
C LEU A 15 -31.77 2.90 1.24
N GLY A 16 -31.96 2.11 2.32
CA GLY A 16 -32.83 2.42 3.45
C GLY A 16 -32.13 3.14 4.61
N ALA A 17 -30.84 3.46 4.49
CA ALA A 17 -30.18 4.34 5.45
C ALA A 17 -30.83 5.74 5.38
N PRO A 18 -31.18 6.37 6.52
CA PRO A 18 -31.78 7.69 6.49
C PRO A 18 -30.80 8.68 5.85
N LEU A 19 -31.24 9.33 4.77
CA LEU A 19 -30.60 10.53 4.25
C LEU A 19 -30.73 11.61 5.32
N VAL A 20 -29.73 11.69 6.20
CA VAL A 20 -29.61 12.80 7.14
C VAL A 20 -29.41 14.05 6.31
N ALA A 21 -30.49 14.82 6.15
CA ALA A 21 -30.44 16.14 5.56
C ALA A 21 -29.62 17.04 6.51
N ALA A 22 -28.31 17.08 6.28
CA ALA A 22 -27.42 17.99 6.97
C ALA A 22 -27.93 19.42 6.74
N VAL A 23 -28.09 20.17 7.83
CA VAL A 23 -28.49 21.57 7.77
C VAL A 23 -27.43 22.32 6.97
N ASP A 24 -27.84 22.98 5.89
CA ASP A 24 -26.93 23.87 5.16
C ASP A 24 -26.56 25.04 6.05
N LEU A 25 -25.25 25.25 6.20
CA LEU A 25 -24.63 26.26 7.02
C LEU A 25 -23.26 26.63 6.44
N ILE A 26 -22.75 27.80 6.81
CA ILE A 26 -21.35 28.18 6.66
C ILE A 26 -20.85 28.58 8.05
N GLU A 27 -19.81 27.94 8.54
CA GLU A 27 -19.18 28.25 9.82
C GLU A 27 -17.69 28.56 9.68
N SER A 28 -17.16 29.28 10.66
CA SER A 28 -15.73 29.43 10.91
C SER A 28 -15.47 29.31 12.40
N ASN A 29 -14.46 28.54 12.79
CA ASN A 29 -14.11 28.27 14.19
C ASN A 29 -12.65 28.68 14.52
N ALA A 30 -11.97 29.37 13.61
CA ALA A 30 -10.57 29.76 13.76
C ALA A 30 -10.31 31.10 13.06
N LEU A 31 -9.52 31.95 13.71
CA LEU A 31 -9.07 33.25 13.20
C LEU A 31 -7.54 33.26 13.17
N ASN A 32 -6.97 33.49 12.00
CA ASN A 32 -5.53 33.59 11.78
C ASN A 32 -5.12 35.06 11.63
N LEU A 33 -3.87 35.39 11.93
CA LEU A 33 -3.28 36.69 11.59
C LEU A 33 -2.61 36.60 10.21
N CYS A 34 -3.05 37.42 9.26
CA CYS A 34 -2.47 37.51 7.91
C CYS A 34 -1.36 38.58 7.79
N GLN A 35 -1.04 39.29 8.88
CA GLN A 35 0.07 40.24 8.99
C GLN A 35 0.69 40.10 10.39
N ASP A 36 2.02 40.19 10.48
CA ASP A 36 2.79 40.10 11.73
C ASP A 36 2.60 41.35 12.60
N SER A 37 1.40 41.47 13.18
CA SER A 37 0.94 42.57 14.02
C SER A 37 0.42 42.00 15.34
N SER A 38 0.96 42.48 16.47
CA SER A 38 0.53 42.08 17.82
C SER A 38 -0.68 42.88 18.33
N ASN A 39 -1.22 43.76 17.49
CA ASN A 39 -2.26 44.74 17.85
C ASN A 39 -3.65 44.12 18.06
N PHE A 40 -3.88 42.89 17.60
CA PHE A 40 -5.17 42.22 17.69
C PHE A 40 -4.98 40.76 18.13
N THR A 41 -5.71 40.35 19.16
CA THR A 41 -5.69 38.97 19.67
C THR A 41 -7.09 38.41 19.87
N ALA A 42 -7.32 37.15 19.51
CA ALA A 42 -8.57 36.43 19.69
C ALA A 42 -8.32 35.12 20.43
N THR A 43 -9.03 34.93 21.54
CA THR A 43 -9.06 33.70 22.35
C THR A 43 -10.16 32.76 21.87
N LEU A 44 -11.33 33.30 21.52
CA LEU A 44 -12.44 32.57 20.90
C LEU A 44 -12.90 33.30 19.63
N PHE A 45 -13.05 32.57 18.53
CA PHE A 45 -13.73 33.06 17.34
C PHE A 45 -14.61 31.94 16.79
N LYS A 46 -15.93 32.17 16.80
CA LYS A 46 -16.89 31.29 16.16
C LYS A 46 -17.95 32.11 15.42
N VAL A 47 -18.14 31.82 14.14
CA VAL A 47 -19.23 32.36 13.32
C VAL A 47 -19.98 31.18 12.71
N THR A 48 -21.31 31.26 12.66
CA THR A 48 -22.18 30.26 12.03
C THR A 48 -23.33 30.97 11.36
N PHE A 49 -23.36 30.92 10.03
CA PHE A 49 -24.44 31.42 9.19
C PHE A 49 -25.33 30.27 8.73
N THR A 50 -26.65 30.43 8.92
CA THR A 50 -27.66 29.46 8.49
C THR A 50 -28.60 30.11 7.47
N PRO A 51 -28.50 29.79 6.16
CA PRO A 51 -29.33 30.42 5.12
C PRO A 51 -30.84 30.25 5.35
N ASN A 52 -31.29 29.07 5.79
CA ASN A 52 -32.71 28.75 5.99
C ASN A 52 -33.44 29.72 6.93
N ASN A 53 -32.75 30.20 7.98
CA ASN A 53 -33.30 31.15 8.94
C ASN A 53 -32.72 32.56 8.76
N ARG A 54 -31.85 32.78 7.76
CA ARG A 54 -31.04 33.99 7.51
C ARG A 54 -30.23 34.46 8.73
N SER A 55 -30.01 33.61 9.73
CA SER A 55 -29.38 33.97 11.00
C SER A 55 -27.87 33.78 10.92
N LEU A 56 -27.11 34.85 11.18
CA LEU A 56 -25.67 34.82 11.45
C LEU A 56 -25.46 34.92 12.96
N VAL A 57 -25.03 33.80 13.56
CA VAL A 57 -24.67 33.72 14.98
C VAL A 57 -23.16 33.84 15.09
N PHE A 58 -22.67 34.71 15.98
CA PHE A 58 -21.24 34.83 16.25
C PHE A 58 -20.95 34.93 17.75
N SER A 59 -19.79 34.40 18.13
CA SER A 59 -19.21 34.46 19.46
C SER A 59 -17.74 34.84 19.30
N PHE A 60 -17.30 35.88 20.01
CA PHE A 60 -15.95 36.41 19.94
C PHE A 60 -15.44 36.75 21.34
N ASP A 61 -14.23 36.31 21.66
CA ASP A 61 -13.47 36.76 22.83
C ASP A 61 -12.06 37.10 22.35
N GLY A 62 -11.54 38.24 22.79
CA GLY A 62 -10.26 38.75 22.32
C GLY A 62 -9.86 40.05 22.99
N VAL A 63 -8.64 40.50 22.72
CA VAL A 63 -8.09 41.78 23.18
C VAL A 63 -7.52 42.53 22.00
N ALA A 64 -7.99 43.77 21.81
CA ALA A 64 -7.44 44.70 20.84
C ALA A 64 -6.58 45.75 21.55
N ALA A 65 -5.38 46.00 21.03
CA ALA A 65 -4.51 47.10 21.45
C ALA A 65 -4.63 48.33 20.51
N ILE A 66 -5.59 48.29 19.58
CA ILE A 66 -5.86 49.37 18.62
C ILE A 66 -6.70 50.44 19.31
N SER A 67 -6.30 51.71 19.15
CA SER A 67 -7.02 52.89 19.65
C SER A 67 -7.11 53.93 18.54
N GLY A 68 -8.31 54.39 18.22
CA GLY A 68 -8.53 55.42 17.20
C GLY A 68 -9.68 55.13 16.22
N LYS A 69 -9.70 55.86 15.11
CA LYS A 69 -10.63 55.62 14.00
C LYS A 69 -10.00 54.69 12.97
N VAL A 70 -10.76 53.68 12.55
CA VAL A 70 -10.29 52.63 11.64
C VAL A 70 -11.31 52.35 10.55
N LYS A 71 -10.83 51.94 9.38
CA LYS A 71 -11.64 51.40 8.27
C LYS A 71 -11.34 49.91 8.11
N ALA A 72 -12.37 49.10 7.86
CA ALA A 72 -12.25 47.67 7.66
C ALA A 72 -12.44 47.33 6.18
N THR A 73 -11.39 46.89 5.49
CA THR A 73 -11.51 46.32 4.13
C THR A 73 -11.74 44.83 4.25
N LEU A 74 -12.96 44.39 3.93
CA LEU A 74 -13.34 42.97 3.86
C LEU A 74 -13.08 42.44 2.45
N ILE A 75 -12.36 41.32 2.38
CA ILE A 75 -12.09 40.58 1.15
C ILE A 75 -12.57 39.13 1.35
N LEU A 76 -13.50 38.67 0.52
CA LEU A 76 -13.89 37.27 0.44
C LEU A 76 -13.10 36.61 -0.69
N ASP A 77 -12.22 35.68 -0.32
CA ASP A 77 -11.52 34.81 -1.25
C ASP A 77 -12.23 33.44 -1.30
N ALA A 78 -12.60 33.00 -2.49
CA ALA A 78 -13.23 31.71 -2.74
C ALA A 78 -12.50 30.98 -3.86
N TYR A 79 -12.01 29.78 -3.59
CA TYR A 79 -11.13 29.00 -4.46
C TYR A 79 -9.95 29.84 -4.99
N GLY A 80 -9.32 30.65 -4.14
CA GLY A 80 -8.22 31.56 -4.54
C GLY A 80 -8.59 32.63 -5.57
N TYR A 81 -9.87 33.02 -5.66
CA TYR A 81 -10.36 34.19 -6.39
C TYR A 81 -11.05 35.18 -5.44
N GLN A 82 -10.74 36.46 -5.55
CA GLN A 82 -11.39 37.53 -4.77
C GLN A 82 -12.81 37.76 -5.31
N ALA A 83 -13.79 37.17 -4.62
CA ALA A 83 -15.20 37.21 -5.00
C ALA A 83 -15.89 38.52 -4.57
N ILE A 84 -15.52 39.07 -3.42
CA ILE A 84 -16.05 40.33 -2.88
C ILE A 84 -14.89 41.12 -2.29
N ARG A 85 -14.88 42.44 -2.54
CA ARG A 85 -14.08 43.42 -1.79
C ARG A 85 -14.98 44.59 -1.43
N GLU A 86 -15.23 44.78 -0.14
CA GLU A 86 -16.04 45.87 0.39
C GLU A 86 -15.25 46.63 1.46
N GLU A 87 -15.40 47.95 1.51
CA GLU A 87 -14.80 48.80 2.53
C GLU A 87 -15.90 49.28 3.47
N LEU A 88 -15.79 48.91 4.74
CA LEU A 88 -16.73 49.19 5.80
C LEU A 88 -16.12 50.24 6.74
N ASP A 89 -16.80 51.38 6.89
CA ASP A 89 -16.45 52.39 7.89
C ASP A 89 -17.36 52.22 9.12
N PRO A 90 -16.85 51.74 10.27
CA PRO A 90 -17.66 51.55 11.48
C PRO A 90 -18.24 52.85 12.04
N CYS A 91 -17.65 54.01 11.70
CA CYS A 91 -18.15 55.32 12.08
C CYS A 91 -19.38 55.72 11.26
N GLU A 92 -19.40 55.42 9.95
CA GLU A 92 -20.57 55.65 9.09
C GLU A 92 -21.71 54.68 9.38
N MET A 93 -21.38 53.43 9.72
CA MET A 93 -22.34 52.39 10.11
C MET A 93 -22.88 52.57 11.55
N ASN A 94 -22.35 53.52 12.32
CA ASN A 94 -22.73 53.83 13.70
C ASN A 94 -22.70 52.61 14.66
N ILE A 95 -21.68 51.75 14.51
CA ILE A 95 -21.55 50.51 15.31
C ILE A 95 -20.80 50.81 16.60
N GLY A 96 -21.52 50.75 17.73
CA GLY A 96 -20.97 51.02 19.06
C GLY A 96 -19.77 50.13 19.41
N GLY A 97 -18.71 50.73 19.94
CA GLY A 97 -17.46 50.05 20.34
C GLY A 97 -16.42 49.89 19.23
N LEU A 98 -16.79 50.07 17.95
CA LEU A 98 -15.85 50.02 16.82
C LEU A 98 -15.42 51.41 16.32
N CYS A 99 -16.16 52.48 16.64
CA CYS A 99 -15.73 53.86 16.37
C CYS A 99 -16.04 54.82 17.55
N PRO A 100 -15.02 55.50 18.11
CA PRO A 100 -13.60 55.15 18.02
C PRO A 100 -13.38 53.75 18.63
N MET A 101 -12.51 52.94 18.02
CA MET A 101 -12.10 51.68 18.61
C MET A 101 -11.25 51.99 19.86
N SER A 102 -11.58 51.36 20.99
CA SER A 102 -10.87 51.54 22.26
C SER A 102 -10.05 50.30 22.60
N ALA A 103 -8.79 50.48 22.99
CA ALA A 103 -7.94 49.37 23.43
C ALA A 103 -8.51 48.71 24.69
N GLY A 104 -8.66 47.38 24.68
CA GLY A 104 -9.28 46.61 25.75
C GLY A 104 -9.72 45.20 25.33
N PRO A 105 -10.26 44.42 26.29
CA PRO A 105 -10.93 43.16 25.99
C PRO A 105 -12.28 43.41 25.29
N ILE A 106 -12.60 42.57 24.32
CA ILE A 106 -13.85 42.55 23.56
C ILE A 106 -14.46 41.16 23.76
N ASP A 107 -15.45 41.06 24.64
CA ASP A 107 -16.23 39.84 24.86
C ASP A 107 -17.63 40.00 24.26
N VAL A 108 -17.93 39.14 23.29
CA VAL A 108 -19.24 38.97 22.67
C VAL A 108 -19.60 37.49 22.82
N PRO A 109 -20.22 37.09 23.95
CA PRO A 109 -20.37 35.68 24.29
C PRO A 109 -21.30 34.95 23.30
N LYS A 110 -22.36 35.62 22.85
CA LYS A 110 -23.19 35.19 21.72
C LYS A 110 -24.06 36.34 21.21
N ALA A 111 -23.89 36.70 19.94
CA ALA A 111 -24.75 37.63 19.23
C ALA A 111 -25.39 36.93 18.01
N GLN A 112 -26.57 37.39 17.62
CA GLN A 112 -27.26 36.96 16.41
C GLN A 112 -27.66 38.20 15.60
N ILE A 113 -27.36 38.18 14.30
CA ILE A 113 -27.76 39.19 13.33
C ILE A 113 -28.53 38.47 12.22
N ASP A 114 -29.66 39.04 11.80
CA ASP A 114 -30.38 38.54 10.63
C ASP A 114 -29.81 39.19 9.37
N VAL A 115 -29.34 38.36 8.44
CA VAL A 115 -28.64 38.79 7.22
C VAL A 115 -29.66 39.23 6.17
N PRO A 116 -29.50 40.42 5.54
CA PRO A 116 -30.36 40.88 4.46
C PRO A 116 -30.41 39.88 3.30
N GLN A 117 -31.60 39.70 2.73
CA GLN A 117 -31.84 38.67 1.72
C GLN A 117 -30.99 38.87 0.45
N ASP A 118 -30.73 40.12 0.09
CA ASP A 118 -29.85 40.51 -1.03
C ASP A 118 -28.38 40.05 -0.87
N VAL A 119 -27.96 39.74 0.35
CA VAL A 119 -26.63 39.15 0.65
C VAL A 119 -26.70 37.63 0.58
N VAL A 120 -27.80 37.03 1.04
CA VAL A 120 -28.00 35.57 0.98
C VAL A 120 -28.08 35.08 -0.46
N ASP A 121 -28.82 35.81 -1.31
CA ASP A 121 -29.03 35.46 -2.72
C ASP A 121 -27.76 35.61 -3.59
N LYS A 122 -26.74 36.35 -3.11
CA LYS A 122 -25.41 36.42 -3.73
C LYS A 122 -24.55 35.18 -3.47
N ILE A 123 -24.84 34.38 -2.45
CA ILE A 123 -24.06 33.19 -2.11
C ILE A 123 -24.48 32.02 -2.99
N PRO A 124 -23.63 31.50 -3.89
CA PRO A 124 -24.04 30.43 -4.80
C PRO A 124 -24.31 29.12 -4.02
N GLY A 125 -25.39 28.41 -4.38
CA GLY A 125 -25.78 27.14 -3.73
C GLY A 125 -24.69 26.05 -3.73
N ILE A 126 -23.68 26.19 -4.60
CA ILE A 126 -22.47 25.36 -4.65
C ILE A 126 -21.68 25.43 -3.32
N ALA A 127 -21.65 26.59 -2.65
CA ALA A 127 -20.93 26.79 -1.39
C ALA A 127 -21.46 25.90 -0.25
N TYR A 128 -22.75 25.56 -0.25
CA TYR A 128 -23.35 24.67 0.74
C TYR A 128 -23.23 23.17 0.36
N THR A 129 -22.96 22.84 -0.91
CA THR A 129 -23.04 21.45 -1.42
C THR A 129 -21.69 20.79 -1.65
N VAL A 130 -20.66 21.54 -2.06
CA VAL A 130 -19.31 20.99 -2.30
C VAL A 130 -18.58 20.79 -0.96
N PRO A 131 -18.17 19.57 -0.59
CA PRO A 131 -17.43 19.31 0.65
C PRO A 131 -16.02 19.91 0.61
N ASP A 132 -15.47 20.19 1.81
CA ASP A 132 -14.16 20.82 2.01
C ASP A 132 -14.03 22.13 1.20
N LEU A 133 -14.99 23.04 1.43
CA LEU A 133 -15.05 24.36 0.81
C LEU A 133 -13.72 25.12 1.00
N ASP A 134 -13.17 25.60 -0.11
CA ASP A 134 -11.95 26.40 -0.13
C ASP A 134 -12.35 27.89 -0.18
N ALA A 135 -12.56 28.50 0.98
CA ALA A 135 -12.86 29.92 1.07
C ALA A 135 -12.34 30.53 2.38
N SER A 136 -11.90 31.79 2.34
CA SER A 136 -11.52 32.57 3.51
C SER A 136 -12.02 34.01 3.41
N VAL A 137 -12.28 34.62 4.56
CA VAL A 137 -12.58 36.05 4.69
C VAL A 137 -11.37 36.71 5.32
N ARG A 138 -10.74 37.63 4.59
CA ARG A 138 -9.65 38.48 5.07
C ARG A 138 -10.19 39.87 5.40
N ILE A 139 -9.88 40.38 6.58
CA ILE A 139 -10.28 41.70 7.03
C ILE A 139 -9.01 42.48 7.38
N TYR A 140 -8.74 43.54 6.61
CA TYR A 140 -7.68 44.50 6.88
C TYR A 140 -8.26 45.66 7.70
N ILE A 141 -7.66 45.94 8.85
CA ILE A 141 -8.01 47.07 9.71
C ILE A 141 -6.99 48.18 9.47
N ASN A 142 -7.41 49.22 8.74
CA ASN A 142 -6.57 50.31 8.29
C ASN A 142 -6.82 51.57 9.14
N SER A 143 -5.78 52.34 9.43
CA SER A 143 -5.89 53.65 10.08
C SER A 143 -6.60 54.64 9.16
N THR A 144 -7.57 55.42 9.66
CA THR A 144 -8.10 56.56 8.88
C THR A 144 -7.12 57.73 8.77
N GLU A 145 -6.13 57.81 9.66
CA GLU A 145 -5.19 58.94 9.74
C GLU A 145 -3.94 58.71 8.89
N THR A 146 -3.39 57.49 8.88
CA THR A 146 -2.18 57.16 8.12
C THR A 146 -2.46 56.35 6.84
N GLY A 147 -3.63 55.72 6.72
CA GLY A 147 -3.97 54.81 5.62
C GLY A 147 -3.28 53.44 5.68
N GLU A 148 -2.43 53.19 6.69
CA GLU A 148 -1.67 51.93 6.83
C GLU A 148 -2.50 50.81 7.50
N SER A 149 -2.23 49.55 7.15
CA SER A 149 -2.86 48.38 7.78
C SER A 149 -2.26 48.09 9.16
N ILE A 150 -3.05 48.37 10.19
CA ILE A 150 -2.68 48.18 11.61
C ILE A 150 -2.76 46.70 12.01
N ALA A 151 -3.72 45.98 11.43
CA ALA A 151 -3.93 44.54 11.66
C ALA A 151 -4.60 43.88 10.45
N CYS A 152 -4.35 42.57 10.29
CA CYS A 152 -4.98 41.72 9.27
C CYS A 152 -5.42 40.42 9.93
N VAL A 153 -6.71 40.08 9.82
CA VAL A 153 -7.27 38.81 10.30
C VAL A 153 -7.89 38.00 9.16
N GLU A 154 -7.72 36.68 9.19
CA GLU A 154 -8.22 35.74 8.19
C GLU A 154 -9.01 34.61 8.84
N ALA A 155 -10.29 34.47 8.47
CA ALA A 155 -11.17 33.41 8.92
C ALA A 155 -11.43 32.42 7.78
N SER A 156 -11.07 31.14 7.95
CA SER A 156 -11.41 30.10 6.96
C SER A 156 -12.86 29.66 7.10
N LEU A 157 -13.57 29.55 5.98
CA LEU A 157 -14.98 29.15 5.92
C LEU A 157 -15.10 27.64 5.67
N SER A 158 -16.08 27.01 6.31
CA SER A 158 -16.43 25.60 6.15
C SER A 158 -17.94 25.45 6.09
N ASN A 159 -18.44 24.51 5.29
CA ASN A 159 -19.87 24.15 5.26
C ASN A 159 -20.19 22.89 6.11
N GLY A 160 -19.25 22.45 6.96
CA GLY A 160 -19.38 21.26 7.79
C GLY A 160 -19.34 19.92 7.03
N LYS A 161 -19.23 19.92 5.70
CA LYS A 161 -19.18 18.72 4.85
C LYS A 161 -17.74 18.43 4.47
N THR A 162 -17.29 17.18 4.59
CA THR A 162 -15.93 16.75 4.24
C THR A 162 -15.92 15.40 3.52
N VAL A 163 -14.97 15.26 2.59
CA VAL A 163 -14.59 14.02 1.90
C VAL A 163 -13.82 13.09 2.82
N TYR A 164 -13.17 13.60 3.88
CA TYR A 164 -12.45 12.77 4.84
C TYR A 164 -13.42 12.04 5.77
N GLN A 165 -13.61 10.75 5.53
CA GLN A 165 -14.52 9.90 6.31
C GLN A 165 -13.81 8.64 6.79
N LYS A 166 -13.72 8.48 8.11
CA LYS A 166 -13.12 7.28 8.74
C LYS A 166 -13.73 5.96 8.22
N GLY A 167 -15.02 5.96 7.87
CA GLY A 167 -15.70 4.82 7.27
C GLY A 167 -15.13 4.39 5.91
N VAL A 168 -14.73 5.34 5.05
CA VAL A 168 -14.11 5.05 3.75
C VAL A 168 -12.75 4.38 3.93
N GLY A 169 -11.92 4.89 4.85
CA GLY A 169 -10.63 4.29 5.20
C GLY A 169 -10.76 2.85 5.69
N TRP A 170 -11.62 2.60 6.69
CA TRP A 170 -11.80 1.23 7.21
C TRP A 170 -12.48 0.28 6.21
N ALA A 171 -13.45 0.74 5.43
CA ALA A 171 -14.09 -0.10 4.40
C ALA A 171 -13.09 -0.51 3.30
N THR A 172 -12.26 0.42 2.83
CA THR A 172 -11.21 0.13 1.84
C THR A 172 -10.12 -0.80 2.39
N ALA A 173 -9.76 -0.67 3.66
CA ALA A 173 -8.86 -1.59 4.36
C ALA A 173 -9.42 -3.01 4.45
N VAL A 174 -10.67 -3.16 4.91
CA VAL A 174 -11.34 -4.47 5.04
C VAL A 174 -11.49 -5.15 3.67
N ILE A 175 -11.88 -4.43 2.62
CA ILE A 175 -12.03 -5.01 1.27
C ILE A 175 -10.67 -5.47 0.70
N SER A 176 -9.61 -4.69 0.92
CA SER A 176 -8.25 -5.07 0.52
C SER A 176 -7.77 -6.32 1.25
N GLY A 177 -7.99 -6.40 2.57
CA GLY A 177 -7.69 -7.58 3.39
C GLY A 177 -8.49 -8.82 2.97
N LEU A 178 -9.79 -8.65 2.71
CA LEU A 178 -10.66 -9.72 2.20
C LEU A 178 -10.21 -10.24 0.83
N GLY A 179 -9.73 -9.37 -0.07
CA GLY A 179 -9.17 -9.79 -1.36
C GLY A 179 -7.91 -10.66 -1.21
N LEU A 180 -7.01 -10.29 -0.31
CA LEU A 180 -5.81 -11.07 0.00
C LEU A 180 -6.17 -12.41 0.69
N ALA A 181 -7.11 -12.41 1.62
CA ALA A 181 -7.61 -13.61 2.28
C ALA A 181 -8.33 -14.56 1.30
N ALA A 182 -9.16 -14.03 0.41
CA ALA A 182 -9.84 -14.80 -0.64
C ALA A 182 -8.83 -15.51 -1.56
N SER A 183 -7.76 -14.81 -1.96
CA SER A 183 -6.65 -15.41 -2.71
C SER A 183 -5.98 -16.55 -1.93
N ALA A 184 -5.64 -16.35 -0.65
CA ALA A 184 -5.00 -17.38 0.18
C ALA A 184 -5.88 -18.64 0.34
N ILE A 185 -7.19 -18.47 0.61
CA ILE A 185 -8.16 -19.56 0.70
C ILE A 185 -8.27 -20.30 -0.64
N THR A 186 -8.40 -19.56 -1.74
CA THR A 186 -8.52 -20.13 -3.10
C THR A 186 -7.28 -20.94 -3.48
N SER A 187 -6.08 -20.46 -3.11
CA SER A 187 -4.82 -21.19 -3.29
C SER A 187 -4.81 -22.50 -2.50
N GLY A 188 -5.20 -22.44 -1.22
CA GLY A 188 -5.28 -23.61 -0.35
C GLY A 188 -6.34 -24.65 -0.75
N LEU A 189 -7.32 -24.27 -1.57
CA LEU A 189 -8.29 -25.18 -2.17
C LEU A 189 -7.78 -25.84 -3.48
N GLY A 190 -6.55 -25.53 -3.92
CA GLY A 190 -5.94 -26.07 -5.14
C GLY A 190 -6.10 -25.20 -6.40
N HIS A 191 -6.78 -24.05 -6.30
CA HIS A 191 -7.06 -23.15 -7.43
C HIS A 191 -5.99 -22.06 -7.57
N SER A 192 -4.76 -22.48 -7.85
CA SER A 192 -3.57 -21.62 -7.88
C SER A 192 -3.64 -20.48 -8.91
N ASN A 193 -4.22 -20.73 -10.09
CA ASN A 193 -4.36 -19.71 -11.13
C ASN A 193 -5.31 -18.58 -10.69
N THR A 194 -6.53 -18.93 -10.25
CA THR A 194 -7.47 -17.93 -9.73
C THR A 194 -6.89 -17.18 -8.53
N ALA A 195 -6.22 -17.88 -7.61
CA ALA A 195 -5.58 -17.26 -6.46
C ALA A 195 -4.54 -16.20 -6.86
N ALA A 196 -3.73 -16.45 -7.90
CA ALA A 196 -2.76 -15.50 -8.43
C ALA A 196 -3.41 -14.25 -9.04
N HIS A 197 -4.49 -14.41 -9.83
CA HIS A 197 -5.22 -13.25 -10.39
C HIS A 197 -5.90 -12.40 -9.31
N VAL A 198 -6.52 -13.02 -8.30
CA VAL A 198 -7.15 -12.30 -7.18
C VAL A 198 -6.09 -11.58 -6.33
N ALA A 199 -4.96 -12.24 -6.05
CA ALA A 199 -3.81 -11.61 -5.38
C ALA A 199 -3.30 -10.38 -6.13
N ALA A 200 -3.07 -10.50 -7.44
CA ALA A 200 -2.55 -9.39 -8.25
C ALA A 200 -3.51 -8.19 -8.23
N ASN A 201 -4.81 -8.41 -8.44
CA ASN A 201 -5.79 -7.33 -8.44
C ASN A 201 -5.91 -6.65 -7.05
N ALA A 202 -5.87 -7.42 -5.96
CA ALA A 202 -5.91 -6.88 -4.60
C ALA A 202 -4.63 -6.10 -4.24
N LEU A 203 -3.44 -6.57 -4.65
CA LEU A 203 -2.18 -5.85 -4.47
C LEU A 203 -2.17 -4.54 -5.28
N SER A 204 -2.66 -4.56 -6.52
CA SER A 204 -2.76 -3.35 -7.34
C SER A 204 -3.78 -2.34 -6.79
N LEU A 205 -4.89 -2.78 -6.19
CA LEU A 205 -5.82 -1.90 -5.46
C LEU A 205 -5.13 -1.23 -4.26
N PHE A 206 -4.40 -2.02 -3.45
CA PHE A 206 -3.66 -1.50 -2.31
C PHE A 206 -2.54 -0.52 -2.73
N SER A 207 -1.82 -0.84 -3.80
CA SER A 207 -0.79 0.04 -4.37
C SER A 207 -1.36 1.37 -4.89
N PHE A 208 -2.59 1.38 -5.42
CA PHE A 208 -3.29 2.62 -5.75
C PHE A 208 -3.67 3.43 -4.48
N MET A 209 -4.11 2.78 -3.40
CA MET A 209 -4.37 3.48 -2.14
C MET A 209 -3.08 4.10 -1.56
N GLN A 210 -1.96 3.39 -1.63
CA GLN A 210 -0.65 3.92 -1.27
C GLN A 210 -0.21 5.07 -2.19
N SER A 211 -0.53 5.06 -3.49
CA SER A 211 -0.21 6.20 -4.37
C SER A 211 -1.04 7.43 -4.03
N GLN A 212 -2.31 7.29 -3.67
CA GLN A 212 -3.13 8.39 -3.15
C GLN A 212 -2.57 8.94 -1.83
N ALA A 213 -2.19 8.05 -0.89
CA ALA A 213 -1.60 8.45 0.39
C ALA A 213 -0.26 9.19 0.21
N MET A 214 0.62 8.68 -0.67
CA MET A 214 1.89 9.33 -1.03
C MET A 214 1.69 10.73 -1.64
N ILE A 215 0.65 10.93 -2.46
CA ILE A 215 0.28 12.28 -2.96
C ILE A 215 -0.14 13.18 -1.79
N GLY A 216 -0.91 12.65 -0.83
CA GLY A 216 -1.21 13.38 0.42
C GLY A 216 0.02 13.70 1.28
N MET A 217 1.17 13.07 1.06
CA MET A 217 2.42 13.31 1.82
C MET A 217 3.35 14.33 1.14
N THR A 218 3.04 14.81 -0.07
CA THR A 218 3.84 15.84 -0.75
C THR A 218 3.71 17.20 -0.05
N SER A 219 4.83 17.93 0.11
CA SER A 219 4.88 19.28 0.70
C SER A 219 4.21 20.42 -0.10
N VAL A 220 3.66 20.11 -1.27
CA VAL A 220 2.86 21.04 -2.08
C VAL A 220 1.62 21.51 -1.30
N HIS A 221 1.26 22.79 -1.45
CA HIS A 221 0.00 23.30 -0.93
C HIS A 221 -1.15 22.84 -1.84
N MET A 222 -2.14 22.15 -1.28
CA MET A 222 -3.18 21.47 -2.07
C MET A 222 -4.56 22.02 -1.67
N PRO A 223 -5.53 22.09 -2.61
CA PRO A 223 -6.90 22.43 -2.26
C PRO A 223 -7.45 21.52 -1.13
N PRO A 224 -8.20 22.05 -0.14
CA PRO A 224 -8.70 21.30 1.01
C PRO A 224 -9.36 19.96 0.67
N ILE A 225 -10.14 19.90 -0.42
CA ILE A 225 -10.80 18.69 -0.92
C ILE A 225 -9.82 17.58 -1.35
N VAL A 226 -8.66 17.93 -1.91
CA VAL A 226 -7.60 16.98 -2.30
C VAL A 226 -6.90 16.43 -1.06
N GLU A 227 -6.65 17.29 -0.07
CA GLU A 227 -6.09 16.88 1.21
C GLU A 227 -7.03 15.94 1.97
N ALA A 228 -8.33 16.27 2.02
CA ALA A 228 -9.35 15.45 2.67
C ALA A 228 -9.52 14.09 1.97
N TRP A 229 -9.53 14.07 0.63
CA TRP A 229 -9.55 12.83 -0.15
C TRP A 229 -8.34 11.95 0.14
N THR A 230 -7.12 12.48 0.03
CA THR A 230 -5.89 11.70 0.25
C THR A 230 -5.73 11.23 1.70
N GLN A 231 -6.25 11.99 2.68
CA GLN A 231 -6.28 11.58 4.09
C GLN A 231 -7.04 10.26 4.33
N ASN A 232 -8.03 9.91 3.49
CA ASN A 232 -8.77 8.64 3.61
C ASN A 232 -7.88 7.39 3.44
N PHE A 233 -6.72 7.50 2.80
CA PHE A 233 -5.85 6.37 2.45
C PHE A 233 -4.59 6.27 3.31
N GLN A 234 -4.37 7.21 4.25
CA GLN A 234 -3.13 7.29 5.05
C GLN A 234 -2.93 6.07 5.98
N TRP A 235 -3.99 5.32 6.28
CA TRP A 235 -3.91 4.02 6.94
C TRP A 235 -3.06 3.00 6.15
N SER A 236 -2.99 3.11 4.81
CA SER A 236 -2.15 2.25 3.95
C SER A 236 -0.66 2.58 4.00
N MET A 237 -0.32 3.71 4.63
CA MET A 237 1.04 4.14 5.00
C MET A 237 1.28 4.02 6.52
N GLY A 238 0.40 3.33 7.26
CA GLY A 238 0.53 3.11 8.70
C GLY A 238 0.24 4.33 9.59
N ILE A 239 -0.26 5.43 9.02
CA ILE A 239 -0.57 6.64 9.78
C ILE A 239 -2.00 6.53 10.32
N ILE A 240 -2.12 6.06 11.56
CA ILE A 240 -3.40 5.80 12.24
C ILE A 240 -3.30 6.31 13.68
N HIS A 241 -4.16 7.26 14.08
CA HIS A 241 -4.15 7.81 15.44
C HIS A 241 -4.72 6.82 16.47
N ILE A 242 -3.94 6.56 17.52
CA ILE A 242 -4.31 5.78 18.71
C ILE A 242 -3.65 6.45 19.92
N GLY A 243 -4.42 7.02 20.85
CA GLY A 243 -3.86 7.83 21.95
C GLY A 243 -2.89 7.09 22.91
N PHE A 244 -3.06 5.78 23.12
CA PHE A 244 -2.07 5.02 23.91
C PHE A 244 -0.75 4.86 23.15
N LEU A 245 -0.79 4.75 21.82
CA LEU A 245 0.39 4.58 20.98
C LEU A 245 1.20 5.88 20.97
N GLU A 246 0.55 7.03 20.86
CA GLU A 246 1.20 8.35 20.96
C GLU A 246 1.88 8.56 22.31
N SER A 247 1.28 8.04 23.39
CA SER A 247 1.88 8.07 24.72
C SER A 247 3.17 7.22 24.78
N ILE A 248 3.18 6.06 24.12
CA ILE A 248 4.37 5.19 24.00
C ILE A 248 5.43 5.83 23.10
N CYS A 249 5.05 6.41 21.95
CA CYS A 249 5.97 7.08 21.04
C CYS A 249 6.65 8.28 21.73
N THR A 250 5.86 9.15 22.37
CA THR A 250 6.36 10.30 23.12
C THR A 250 7.27 9.88 24.29
N TRP A 251 6.95 8.77 24.97
CA TRP A 251 7.81 8.21 26.01
C TRP A 251 9.14 7.69 25.46
N TYR A 252 9.12 6.98 24.32
CA TYR A 252 10.31 6.46 23.67
C TYR A 252 11.22 7.61 23.23
N GLN A 253 10.68 8.56 22.47
CA GLN A 253 11.39 9.74 21.97
C GLN A 253 12.10 10.51 23.10
N ARG A 254 11.37 10.81 24.19
CA ARG A 254 11.94 11.46 25.39
C ARG A 254 13.03 10.64 26.06
N SER A 255 12.83 9.32 26.17
CA SER A 255 13.81 8.41 26.79
C SER A 255 15.10 8.29 25.97
N THR A 256 15.04 8.54 24.66
CA THR A 256 16.18 8.50 23.73
C THR A 256 16.76 9.88 23.41
N GLY A 257 16.37 10.91 24.16
CA GLY A 257 16.95 12.27 24.09
C GLY A 257 16.33 13.19 23.04
N GLY A 258 15.20 12.83 22.43
CA GLY A 258 14.45 13.71 21.52
C GLY A 258 13.44 14.59 22.25
N THR A 259 13.12 15.75 21.66
CA THR A 259 12.12 16.70 22.17
C THR A 259 10.81 16.56 21.39
N PRO A 260 9.70 16.10 21.99
CA PRO A 260 8.45 15.91 21.26
C PRO A 260 7.81 17.23 20.89
N SER A 261 7.13 17.26 19.73
CA SER A 261 6.27 18.39 19.41
C SER A 261 5.05 18.42 20.32
N THR A 262 4.64 19.62 20.69
CA THR A 262 3.47 19.90 21.54
C THR A 262 2.31 20.55 20.78
N THR A 263 2.44 20.66 19.45
CA THR A 263 1.57 21.49 18.58
C THR A 263 0.08 21.17 18.68
N LEU A 264 -0.30 19.90 18.86
CA LEU A 264 -1.70 19.48 19.02
C LEU A 264 -2.13 19.53 20.48
N SER A 265 -1.25 19.13 21.41
CA SER A 265 -1.49 19.22 22.85
C SER A 265 -1.78 20.67 23.28
N GLU A 266 -1.03 21.61 22.73
CA GLU A 266 -1.17 23.04 22.95
C GLU A 266 -2.46 23.58 22.32
N LEU A 267 -2.76 23.25 21.05
CA LEU A 267 -4.04 23.62 20.40
C LEU A 267 -5.27 23.11 21.17
N SER A 268 -5.16 21.98 21.87
CA SER A 268 -6.25 21.40 22.66
C SER A 268 -6.54 22.12 23.98
N THR A 269 -5.58 22.91 24.47
CA THR A 269 -5.66 23.61 25.77
C THR A 269 -5.72 25.13 25.64
N THR A 270 -5.21 25.68 24.54
CA THR A 270 -5.28 27.12 24.26
C THR A 270 -5.36 27.37 22.76
N SER A 271 -6.16 28.35 22.34
CA SER A 271 -6.25 28.74 20.93
C SER A 271 -4.92 29.28 20.40
N VAL A 272 -4.73 29.14 19.09
CA VAL A 272 -3.49 29.30 18.30
C VAL A 272 -2.63 30.52 18.69
N GLN A 273 -3.25 31.58 19.19
CA GLN A 273 -2.60 32.85 19.48
C GLN A 273 -1.95 32.94 20.87
N VAL A 274 -2.49 32.27 21.90
CA VAL A 274 -1.87 32.29 23.24
C VAL A 274 -0.56 31.49 23.23
N LEU A 275 -0.45 30.50 22.34
CA LEU A 275 0.76 29.70 22.14
C LEU A 275 1.93 30.54 21.62
N LYS A 276 1.68 31.37 20.60
CA LYS A 276 2.68 32.36 20.11
C LYS A 276 3.20 33.25 21.24
N LYS A 277 2.32 33.72 22.12
CA LYS A 277 2.68 34.62 23.22
C LYS A 277 3.36 33.91 24.39
N ARG A 278 2.92 32.71 24.76
CA ARG A 278 3.51 31.93 25.87
C ARG A 278 4.88 31.36 25.49
N ALA A 279 5.07 30.90 24.26
CA ALA A 279 6.40 30.52 23.76
C ALA A 279 7.39 31.71 23.76
N LEU A 280 6.91 32.92 23.46
CA LEU A 280 7.69 34.15 23.54
C LEU A 280 8.03 34.53 25.00
N ASP A 281 7.08 34.44 25.94
CA ASP A 281 7.32 34.71 27.36
C ASP A 281 8.26 33.65 27.99
N GLU A 282 8.17 32.39 27.58
CA GLU A 282 9.05 31.31 28.05
C GLU A 282 10.46 31.43 27.46
N ALA A 283 10.59 31.75 26.16
CA ALA A 283 11.86 32.06 25.52
C ALA A 283 12.54 33.29 26.14
N THR A 284 11.81 34.38 26.39
CA THR A 284 12.39 35.59 27.02
C THR A 284 12.71 35.39 28.50
N GLY A 285 11.94 34.58 29.22
CA GLY A 285 12.24 34.14 30.59
C GLY A 285 13.49 33.25 30.68
N LEU A 286 13.68 32.34 29.71
CA LEU A 286 14.89 31.52 29.59
C LEU A 286 16.10 32.34 29.15
N VAL A 287 15.97 33.26 28.19
CA VAL A 287 17.06 34.17 27.78
C VAL A 287 17.55 35.01 28.96
N LYS A 288 16.66 35.59 29.78
CA LYS A 288 17.05 36.32 31.00
C LYS A 288 17.74 35.45 32.07
N ARG A 289 17.49 34.14 32.09
CA ARG A 289 18.23 33.19 32.96
C ARG A 289 19.51 32.66 32.34
N ALA A 290 19.60 32.62 31.01
CA ALA A 290 20.78 32.17 30.28
C ALA A 290 21.88 33.25 30.20
N THR A 291 21.52 34.53 30.19
CA THR A 291 22.47 35.65 30.14
C THR A 291 23.44 35.71 31.33
N ASP A 292 23.05 35.20 32.51
CA ASP A 292 23.92 35.11 33.69
C ASP A 292 24.85 33.87 33.68
N ILE A 293 24.63 32.91 32.77
CA ILE A 293 25.35 31.62 32.74
C ILE A 293 26.23 31.46 31.49
N PHE A 294 25.88 32.07 30.36
CA PHE A 294 26.62 31.94 29.09
C PHE A 294 27.72 33.00 28.87
N ARG A 295 28.77 32.96 29.70
CA ARG A 295 30.12 33.43 29.31
C ARG A 295 31.05 32.25 28.99
N ARG A 296 30.68 31.42 28.01
CA ARG A 296 31.58 30.53 27.23
C ARG A 296 30.83 29.86 26.07
N SER A 297 31.59 29.52 25.02
CA SER A 297 31.18 28.78 23.79
C SER A 297 29.94 29.30 23.07
N GLY A 298 30.15 30.07 22.02
CA GLY A 298 29.14 30.27 20.97
C GLY A 298 29.16 29.11 19.98
N ALA A 299 27.97 28.60 19.67
CA ALA A 299 27.62 27.83 18.48
C ALA A 299 26.16 28.19 18.16
N GLU A 300 25.79 28.26 16.89
CA GLU A 300 24.53 28.88 16.46
C GLU A 300 23.30 28.18 17.05
N SER A 301 22.45 28.94 17.76
CA SER A 301 21.02 28.65 17.85
C SER A 301 20.32 29.58 16.88
N GLU A 302 19.67 29.01 15.87
CA GLU A 302 18.92 29.78 14.88
C GLU A 302 17.84 30.60 15.57
N THR A 303 17.76 31.87 15.18
CA THR A 303 16.79 32.84 15.68
C THR A 303 15.37 32.31 15.51
N ALA A 304 14.62 32.20 16.61
CA ALA A 304 13.21 31.82 16.59
C ALA A 304 12.36 32.92 15.93
N ASN A 305 12.36 32.94 14.60
CA ASN A 305 11.52 33.83 13.80
C ASN A 305 10.05 33.46 14.03
N THR A 306 9.27 34.40 14.57
CA THR A 306 7.84 34.30 14.91
C THR A 306 6.93 34.25 13.68
N SER A 307 7.28 33.41 12.71
CA SER A 307 6.53 33.18 11.48
C SER A 307 5.30 32.30 11.71
N ASN A 308 4.26 32.48 10.90
CA ASN A 308 3.11 31.58 10.87
C ASN A 308 3.59 30.15 10.51
N LEU A 309 3.45 29.19 11.43
CA LEU A 309 3.82 27.79 11.20
C LEU A 309 2.84 27.13 10.20
N VAL A 310 3.09 27.31 8.91
CA VAL A 310 2.30 26.66 7.85
C VAL A 310 2.68 25.18 7.78
N VAL A 311 1.82 24.32 8.33
CA VAL A 311 2.02 22.88 8.33
C VAL A 311 1.82 22.31 6.92
N ARG A 312 2.85 21.69 6.34
CA ARG A 312 2.85 21.12 4.98
C ARG A 312 3.24 19.64 4.96
N GLY A 313 2.94 18.95 3.85
CA GLY A 313 3.42 17.59 3.56
C GLY A 313 3.16 16.56 4.64
N ILE A 314 4.18 15.81 5.04
CA ILE A 314 4.05 14.72 6.02
C ILE A 314 3.55 15.25 7.38
N LYS A 315 4.04 16.43 7.82
CA LYS A 315 3.58 17.09 9.05
C LYS A 315 2.08 17.41 9.00
N ARG A 316 1.56 17.82 7.82
CA ARG A 316 0.12 18.09 7.61
C ARG A 316 -0.71 16.82 7.75
N VAL A 317 -0.23 15.71 7.20
CA VAL A 317 -0.90 14.40 7.30
C VAL A 317 -1.01 13.94 8.75
N GLY A 318 0.06 14.09 9.54
CA GLY A 318 0.04 13.84 10.99
C GLY A 318 -0.95 14.76 11.73
N PHE A 319 -0.85 16.08 11.48
CA PHE A 319 -1.76 17.07 12.08
C PHE A 319 -3.24 16.76 11.79
N LYS A 320 -3.61 16.45 10.54
CA LYS A 320 -4.98 16.02 10.18
C LYS A 320 -5.37 14.65 10.76
N ALA A 321 -4.40 13.77 11.02
CA ALA A 321 -4.64 12.52 11.74
C ALA A 321 -4.79 12.71 13.26
N ARG A 322 -4.39 13.88 13.81
CA ARG A 322 -4.16 14.17 15.24
C ARG A 322 -2.95 13.46 15.86
N ILE A 323 -1.93 13.19 15.06
CA ILE A 323 -0.64 12.66 15.52
C ILE A 323 0.37 13.81 15.56
N GLU A 324 1.03 14.00 16.71
CA GLU A 324 2.11 14.98 16.86
C GLU A 324 3.21 14.73 15.83
N ALA A 325 3.81 15.80 15.30
CA ALA A 325 4.73 15.72 14.17
C ALA A 325 5.88 14.73 14.42
N THR A 326 6.49 14.79 15.60
CA THR A 326 7.63 13.93 15.98
C THR A 326 7.26 12.46 16.18
N ASN A 327 5.97 12.15 16.36
CA ASN A 327 5.50 10.77 16.58
C ASN A 327 5.15 10.04 15.27
N ILE A 328 5.20 10.70 14.10
CA ILE A 328 4.71 10.14 12.82
C ILE A 328 5.55 8.93 12.38
N PHE A 329 6.88 9.03 12.41
CA PHE A 329 7.78 7.96 11.99
C PHE A 329 7.58 6.70 12.84
N LEU A 330 7.70 6.85 14.16
CA LEU A 330 7.58 5.75 15.11
C LEU A 330 6.19 5.11 15.11
N THR A 331 5.11 5.90 14.95
CA THR A 331 3.75 5.38 14.78
C THR A 331 3.67 4.46 13.55
N GLY A 332 4.14 4.93 12.38
CA GLY A 332 4.14 4.12 11.17
C GLY A 332 4.99 2.85 11.28
N LEU A 333 6.18 2.94 11.89
CA LEU A 333 7.05 1.80 12.15
C LEU A 333 6.37 0.74 13.04
N ILE A 334 5.75 1.16 14.15
CA ILE A 334 5.06 0.25 15.07
C ILE A 334 3.87 -0.41 14.36
N PHE A 335 3.08 0.32 13.57
CA PHE A 335 1.98 -0.27 12.79
C PHE A 335 2.48 -1.29 11.75
N PHE A 336 3.59 -1.04 11.07
CA PHE A 336 4.18 -2.00 10.14
C PHE A 336 4.59 -3.30 10.86
N VAL A 337 5.34 -3.19 11.96
CA VAL A 337 5.79 -4.36 12.75
C VAL A 337 4.60 -5.11 13.35
N PHE A 338 3.61 -4.40 13.88
CA PHE A 338 2.38 -4.97 14.45
C PHE A 338 1.54 -5.70 13.40
N PHE A 339 1.37 -5.12 12.20
CA PHE A 339 0.65 -5.75 11.10
C PHE A 339 1.35 -7.04 10.62
N VAL A 340 2.69 -6.99 10.47
CA VAL A 340 3.49 -8.18 10.14
C VAL A 340 3.33 -9.26 11.22
N ALA A 341 3.42 -8.89 12.50
CA ALA A 341 3.25 -9.81 13.62
C ALA A 341 1.85 -10.45 13.65
N ILE A 342 0.78 -9.67 13.49
CA ILE A 342 -0.60 -10.18 13.43
C ILE A 342 -0.76 -11.20 12.30
N VAL A 343 -0.31 -10.89 11.08
CA VAL A 343 -0.46 -11.82 9.96
C VAL A 343 0.34 -13.10 10.24
N MET A 344 1.57 -13.01 10.75
CA MET A 344 2.36 -14.20 11.08
C MET A 344 1.73 -15.04 12.21
N ILE A 345 1.09 -14.42 13.20
CA ILE A 345 0.33 -15.11 14.25
C ILE A 345 -0.90 -15.80 13.66
N LEU A 346 -1.72 -15.11 12.85
CA LEU A 346 -2.93 -15.66 12.23
C LEU A 346 -2.61 -16.89 11.36
N VAL A 347 -1.56 -16.81 10.55
CA VAL A 347 -1.19 -17.91 9.66
C VAL A 347 -0.58 -19.07 10.47
N SER A 348 0.14 -18.79 11.57
CA SER A 348 0.62 -19.82 12.52
C SER A 348 -0.53 -20.52 13.28
N LEU A 349 -1.55 -19.76 13.68
CA LEU A 349 -2.77 -20.27 14.31
C LEU A 349 -3.54 -21.17 13.33
N PHE A 350 -3.68 -20.75 12.06
CA PHE A 350 -4.28 -21.56 11.01
C PHE A 350 -3.57 -22.90 10.82
N LYS A 351 -2.23 -22.92 10.82
CA LYS A 351 -1.43 -24.16 10.83
C LYS A 351 -1.77 -25.05 12.03
N GLY A 352 -1.84 -24.49 13.23
CA GLY A 352 -2.22 -25.22 14.45
C GLY A 352 -3.63 -25.82 14.38
N VAL A 353 -4.60 -25.07 13.86
CA VAL A 353 -5.99 -25.52 13.66
C VAL A 353 -6.05 -26.65 12.63
N CYS A 354 -5.33 -26.56 11.51
CA CYS A 354 -5.24 -27.63 10.52
C CYS A 354 -4.65 -28.93 11.10
N GLU A 355 -3.60 -28.84 11.91
CA GLU A 355 -3.02 -30.02 12.59
C GLU A 355 -3.97 -30.61 13.64
N LEU A 356 -4.67 -29.79 14.42
CA LEU A 356 -5.66 -30.23 15.40
C LEU A 356 -6.84 -30.96 14.72
N LEU A 357 -7.35 -30.40 13.61
CA LEU A 357 -8.45 -31.01 12.84
C LEU A 357 -8.04 -32.32 12.15
N ALA A 358 -6.79 -32.42 11.69
CA ALA A 358 -6.24 -33.67 11.16
C ALA A 358 -6.04 -34.73 12.27
N LYS A 359 -5.49 -34.35 13.43
CA LYS A 359 -5.35 -35.25 14.59
C LYS A 359 -6.70 -35.76 15.12
N ASN A 360 -7.72 -34.91 15.11
CA ASN A 360 -9.07 -35.25 15.55
C ASN A 360 -9.91 -35.98 14.47
N GLY A 361 -9.30 -36.43 13.36
CA GLY A 361 -9.97 -37.17 12.28
C GLY A 361 -11.04 -36.40 11.50
N ARG A 362 -11.25 -35.11 11.78
CA ARG A 362 -12.27 -34.26 11.13
C ARG A 362 -11.83 -33.72 9.77
N MET A 363 -10.56 -33.85 9.42
CA MET A 363 -10.00 -33.47 8.12
C MET A 363 -9.29 -34.67 7.50
N LYS A 364 -9.61 -34.99 6.23
CA LYS A 364 -8.88 -36.01 5.45
C LYS A 364 -7.40 -35.60 5.34
N THR A 365 -6.49 -36.55 5.56
CA THR A 365 -5.03 -36.33 5.66
C THR A 365 -4.45 -35.52 4.50
N ASP A 366 -4.94 -35.79 3.27
CA ASP A 366 -4.46 -35.19 2.02
C ASP A 366 -4.79 -33.69 1.90
N LYS A 367 -5.78 -33.18 2.65
CA LYS A 367 -6.13 -31.75 2.60
C LYS A 367 -5.06 -30.93 3.31
N PHE A 368 -4.53 -29.93 2.59
CA PHE A 368 -3.46 -29.03 3.05
C PHE A 368 -2.15 -29.74 3.43
N GLN A 369 -1.87 -30.95 2.92
CA GLN A 369 -0.66 -31.70 3.24
C GLN A 369 0.62 -30.94 2.86
N ASP A 370 0.67 -30.35 1.67
CA ASP A 370 1.81 -29.53 1.19
C ASP A 370 2.06 -28.31 2.08
N PHE A 371 0.99 -27.66 2.54
CA PHE A 371 1.06 -26.52 3.45
C PHE A 371 1.52 -26.92 4.86
N ARG A 372 1.10 -28.09 5.35
CA ARG A 372 1.51 -28.61 6.68
C ARG A 372 2.99 -28.99 6.68
N ASN A 373 3.46 -29.69 5.65
CA ASN A 373 4.85 -30.12 5.54
C ASN A 373 5.79 -28.96 5.15
N GLY A 374 5.36 -28.13 4.18
CA GLY A 374 6.11 -26.96 3.68
C GLY A 374 5.92 -25.67 4.47
N TRP A 375 5.24 -25.70 5.62
CA TRP A 375 4.81 -24.54 6.41
C TRP A 375 5.86 -23.42 6.53
N LYS A 376 7.10 -23.77 6.92
CA LYS A 376 8.20 -22.81 7.12
C LYS A 376 8.58 -22.04 5.85
N VAL A 377 8.40 -22.65 4.68
CA VAL A 377 8.68 -22.03 3.37
C VAL A 377 7.58 -21.02 3.03
N VAL A 378 6.32 -21.41 3.20
CA VAL A 378 5.14 -20.54 2.99
C VAL A 378 5.18 -19.34 3.94
N ALA A 379 5.49 -19.56 5.22
CA ALA A 379 5.64 -18.49 6.22
C ALA A 379 6.73 -17.47 5.84
N ARG A 380 7.87 -17.93 5.32
CA ARG A 380 8.94 -17.05 4.79
C ARG A 380 8.47 -16.25 3.56
N GLY A 381 7.74 -16.89 2.64
CA GLY A 381 7.17 -16.20 1.46
C GLY A 381 6.12 -15.14 1.83
N ILE A 382 5.29 -15.42 2.83
CA ILE A 382 4.33 -14.43 3.37
C ILE A 382 5.06 -13.25 4.01
N LEU A 383 6.10 -13.49 4.80
CA LEU A 383 6.90 -12.42 5.41
C LEU A 383 7.46 -11.47 4.35
N PHE A 384 8.16 -11.99 3.34
CA PHE A 384 8.68 -11.14 2.25
C PHE A 384 7.57 -10.43 1.46
N ARG A 385 6.38 -11.03 1.30
CA ARG A 385 5.22 -10.37 0.68
C ARG A 385 4.72 -9.19 1.51
N LEU A 386 4.68 -9.31 2.84
CA LEU A 386 4.32 -8.21 3.74
C LEU A 386 5.40 -7.11 3.72
N THR A 387 6.68 -7.48 3.67
CA THR A 387 7.79 -6.54 3.47
C THR A 387 7.66 -5.76 2.15
N LEU A 388 7.26 -6.42 1.05
CA LEU A 388 7.01 -5.76 -0.24
C LEU A 388 5.81 -4.79 -0.17
N ILE A 389 4.73 -5.17 0.52
CA ILE A 389 3.53 -4.34 0.73
C ILE A 389 3.85 -3.10 1.57
N GLY A 390 4.65 -3.23 2.63
CA GLY A 390 5.11 -2.12 3.47
C GLY A 390 6.29 -1.32 2.91
N PHE A 391 6.85 -1.72 1.75
CA PHE A 391 8.05 -1.07 1.20
C PHE A 391 7.85 0.42 0.88
N PRO A 392 6.74 0.87 0.23
CA PRO A 392 6.51 2.30 0.00
C PRO A 392 6.43 3.11 1.30
N GLN A 393 5.70 2.57 2.31
CA GLN A 393 5.56 3.17 3.63
C GLN A 393 6.92 3.37 4.31
N MET A 394 7.69 2.29 4.48
CA MET A 394 8.96 2.35 5.20
C MET A 394 10.01 3.15 4.43
N THR A 395 9.98 3.15 3.10
CA THR A 395 10.86 4.01 2.29
C THR A 395 10.58 5.48 2.56
N VAL A 396 9.33 5.93 2.47
CA VAL A 396 8.98 7.35 2.70
C VAL A 396 9.27 7.76 4.14
N LEU A 397 8.83 6.98 5.13
CA LEU A 397 8.95 7.35 6.54
C LEU A 397 10.40 7.30 7.06
N CYS A 398 11.20 6.28 6.70
CA CYS A 398 12.61 6.24 7.12
C CYS A 398 13.43 7.37 6.48
N LEU A 399 13.20 7.69 5.20
CA LEU A 399 13.91 8.78 4.53
C LEU A 399 13.46 10.15 5.03
N TRP A 400 12.20 10.28 5.47
CA TRP A 400 11.73 11.49 6.13
C TRP A 400 12.35 11.68 7.53
N GLU A 401 12.53 10.60 8.31
CA GLU A 401 13.24 10.66 9.59
C GLU A 401 14.70 11.15 9.44
N PHE A 402 15.36 10.80 8.33
CA PHE A 402 16.70 11.34 7.98
C PHE A 402 16.69 12.86 7.68
N THR A 403 15.53 13.52 7.64
CA THR A 403 15.42 14.98 7.55
C THR A 403 15.09 15.61 8.90
N GLN A 404 14.16 15.02 9.66
CA GLN A 404 13.68 15.62 10.92
C GLN A 404 14.64 15.39 12.09
N HIS A 405 15.26 14.21 12.17
CA HIS A 405 16.12 13.82 13.29
C HIS A 405 15.42 13.93 14.66
N ASP A 406 14.18 13.43 14.77
CA ASP A 406 13.30 13.65 15.92
C ASP A 406 13.83 12.99 17.20
N SER A 407 14.64 11.93 17.07
CA SER A 407 15.50 11.42 18.14
C SER A 407 16.67 10.58 17.60
N ALA A 408 17.81 10.58 18.30
CA ALA A 408 18.99 9.80 17.91
C ALA A 408 18.71 8.29 17.75
N ALA A 409 17.85 7.72 18.60
CA ALA A 409 17.45 6.31 18.47
C ALA A 409 16.46 6.06 17.33
N GLU A 410 15.62 7.04 17.00
CA GLU A 410 14.66 6.95 15.89
C GLU A 410 15.37 7.00 14.54
N VAL A 411 16.38 7.86 14.39
CA VAL A 411 17.31 7.85 13.26
C VAL A 411 18.02 6.50 13.12
N VAL A 412 18.53 5.92 14.21
CA VAL A 412 19.17 4.59 14.19
C VAL A 412 18.18 3.48 13.78
N LEU A 413 16.94 3.51 14.29
CA LEU A 413 15.88 2.60 13.87
C LEU A 413 15.53 2.79 12.38
N ALA A 414 15.44 4.03 11.91
CA ALA A 414 15.16 4.35 10.51
C ALA A 414 16.26 3.81 9.59
N VAL A 415 17.54 3.99 9.94
CA VAL A 415 18.69 3.44 9.21
C VAL A 415 18.60 1.91 9.14
N ILE A 416 18.46 1.24 10.29
CA ILE A 416 18.42 -0.23 10.34
C ILE A 416 17.20 -0.78 9.57
N MET A 417 16.02 -0.19 9.73
CA MET A 417 14.80 -0.63 9.04
C MET A 417 14.86 -0.39 7.53
N PHE A 418 15.36 0.77 7.10
CA PHE A 418 15.52 1.09 5.68
C PHE A 418 16.49 0.13 4.98
N PHE A 419 17.73 0.01 5.49
CA PHE A 419 18.72 -0.84 4.86
C PHE A 419 18.37 -2.34 4.95
N SER A 420 17.76 -2.80 6.05
CA SER A 420 17.34 -4.21 6.14
C SER A 420 16.23 -4.56 5.16
N ILE A 421 15.23 -3.70 4.96
CA ILE A 421 14.15 -3.92 3.98
C ILE A 421 14.69 -3.86 2.54
N VAL A 422 15.50 -2.85 2.21
CA VAL A 422 16.12 -2.72 0.88
C VAL A 422 17.02 -3.91 0.57
N ALA A 423 17.86 -4.35 1.53
CA ALA A 423 18.72 -5.52 1.37
C ALA A 423 17.91 -6.82 1.25
N ALA A 424 16.86 -7.00 2.05
CA ALA A 424 16.01 -8.19 1.99
C ALA A 424 15.28 -8.33 0.64
N LEU A 425 14.67 -7.24 0.14
CA LEU A 425 13.98 -7.24 -1.15
C LEU A 425 14.96 -7.30 -2.34
N GLY A 426 16.09 -6.60 -2.26
CA GLY A 426 17.16 -6.66 -3.27
C GLY A 426 17.77 -8.06 -3.39
N TRP A 427 18.06 -8.72 -2.25
CA TRP A 427 18.54 -10.10 -2.23
C TRP A 427 17.50 -11.08 -2.78
N ALA A 428 16.22 -10.90 -2.44
CA ALA A 428 15.13 -11.73 -2.96
C ALA A 428 15.00 -11.59 -4.50
N ALA A 429 15.03 -10.36 -5.02
CA ALA A 429 15.02 -10.09 -6.46
C ALA A 429 16.27 -10.67 -7.17
N PHE A 430 17.46 -10.51 -6.59
CA PHE A 430 18.69 -11.12 -7.11
C PHE A 430 18.60 -12.65 -7.17
N LYS A 431 18.09 -13.30 -6.11
CA LYS A 431 17.90 -14.76 -6.08
C LYS A 431 16.92 -15.24 -7.15
N VAL A 432 15.80 -14.54 -7.37
CA VAL A 432 14.87 -14.85 -8.47
C VAL A 432 15.57 -14.78 -9.83
N ILE A 433 16.36 -13.73 -10.08
CA ILE A 433 17.09 -13.58 -11.36
C ILE A 433 18.18 -14.65 -11.52
N ALA A 434 18.91 -15.00 -10.46
CA ALA A 434 19.92 -16.05 -10.49
C ALA A 434 19.31 -17.43 -10.82
N LEU A 435 18.16 -17.75 -10.20
CA LEU A 435 17.41 -18.98 -10.49
C LEU A 435 16.85 -18.98 -11.92
N ALA A 436 16.32 -17.86 -12.39
CA ALA A 436 15.83 -17.72 -13.76
C ALA A 436 16.99 -17.91 -14.78
N LYS A 437 18.15 -17.28 -14.56
CA LYS A 437 19.34 -17.49 -15.39
C LYS A 437 19.77 -18.96 -15.43
N ARG A 438 19.84 -19.64 -14.26
CA ARG A 438 20.13 -21.09 -14.18
C ARG A 438 19.10 -21.94 -14.94
N SER A 439 17.83 -21.55 -14.92
CA SER A 439 16.78 -22.27 -15.67
C SER A 439 16.89 -22.09 -17.18
N ILE A 440 17.27 -20.90 -17.66
CA ILE A 440 17.55 -20.65 -19.07
C ILE A 440 18.74 -21.48 -19.54
N THR A 441 19.84 -21.54 -18.76
CA THR A 441 21.03 -22.32 -19.16
C THR A 441 20.77 -23.82 -19.17
N MET A 442 19.97 -24.35 -18.24
CA MET A 442 19.73 -25.81 -18.12
C MET A 442 18.58 -26.32 -18.99
N HIS A 443 17.52 -25.53 -19.18
CA HIS A 443 16.26 -25.97 -19.81
C HIS A 443 15.82 -25.12 -21.01
N LYS A 444 16.61 -24.11 -21.41
CA LYS A 444 16.28 -23.11 -22.46
C LYS A 444 14.98 -22.32 -22.24
N ASN A 445 14.35 -22.46 -21.06
CA ASN A 445 13.08 -21.83 -20.72
C ASN A 445 13.14 -21.25 -19.29
N PRO A 446 12.91 -19.94 -19.09
CA PRO A 446 12.92 -19.31 -17.76
C PRO A 446 11.81 -19.80 -16.83
N ALA A 447 10.72 -20.36 -17.39
CA ALA A 447 9.56 -20.78 -16.61
C ALA A 447 9.79 -22.12 -15.89
N TYR A 448 10.76 -22.94 -16.31
CA TYR A 448 10.89 -24.31 -15.79
C TYR A 448 11.15 -24.33 -14.27
N ILE A 449 12.35 -23.96 -13.81
CA ILE A 449 12.71 -24.03 -12.38
C ILE A 449 11.85 -23.09 -11.52
N LEU A 450 11.41 -21.94 -12.06
CA LEU A 450 10.57 -21.00 -11.31
C LEU A 450 9.22 -21.61 -10.94
N TYR A 451 8.55 -22.29 -11.87
CA TYR A 451 7.18 -22.79 -11.67
C TYR A 451 7.10 -24.30 -11.40
N SER A 452 8.16 -25.08 -11.64
CA SER A 452 8.20 -26.53 -11.36
C SER A 452 8.64 -26.89 -9.94
N ASP A 453 9.34 -25.99 -9.25
CA ASP A 453 9.77 -26.20 -7.86
C ASP A 453 8.76 -25.54 -6.89
N PRO A 454 7.96 -26.33 -6.14
CA PRO A 454 6.99 -25.78 -5.19
C PRO A 454 7.65 -25.03 -4.04
N THR A 455 8.92 -25.30 -3.71
CA THR A 455 9.65 -24.55 -2.68
C THR A 455 10.06 -23.17 -3.19
N CYS A 456 10.55 -23.07 -4.43
CA CYS A 456 10.82 -21.81 -5.12
C CYS A 456 9.54 -20.98 -5.30
N LEU A 457 8.46 -21.60 -5.76
CA LEU A 457 7.18 -20.92 -6.01
C LEU A 457 6.56 -20.37 -4.71
N ASN A 458 6.53 -21.16 -3.64
CA ASN A 458 5.97 -20.69 -2.35
C ASN A 458 6.85 -19.65 -1.65
N LYS A 459 8.18 -19.70 -1.82
CA LYS A 459 9.12 -18.77 -1.19
C LYS A 459 9.24 -17.44 -1.94
N TRP A 460 9.28 -17.48 -3.28
CA TRP A 460 9.65 -16.34 -4.13
C TRP A 460 8.55 -15.93 -5.10
N GLY A 461 7.52 -16.75 -5.30
CA GLY A 461 6.49 -16.52 -6.32
C GLY A 461 5.79 -15.17 -6.21
N PHE A 462 5.64 -14.62 -5.00
CA PHE A 462 5.01 -13.31 -4.81
C PHE A 462 5.71 -12.17 -5.58
N LEU A 463 7.00 -12.27 -5.91
CA LEU A 463 7.75 -11.28 -6.69
C LEU A 463 7.46 -11.32 -8.19
N TYR A 464 7.24 -12.52 -8.76
CA TYR A 464 7.26 -12.73 -10.21
C TYR A 464 5.99 -13.37 -10.78
N VAL A 465 5.16 -14.04 -9.97
CA VAL A 465 3.91 -14.68 -10.43
C VAL A 465 2.92 -13.65 -10.99
N GLN A 466 2.95 -12.41 -10.49
CA GLN A 466 2.15 -11.31 -11.04
C GLN A 466 2.53 -10.93 -12.48
N TYR A 467 3.74 -11.28 -12.91
CA TYR A 467 4.30 -11.00 -14.24
C TYR A 467 4.24 -12.22 -15.18
N ARG A 468 4.63 -12.01 -16.44
CA ARG A 468 4.87 -13.09 -17.42
C ARG A 468 6.22 -13.74 -17.16
N ALA A 469 6.40 -15.02 -17.52
CA ALA A 469 7.70 -15.68 -17.33
C ALA A 469 8.82 -15.07 -18.21
N THR A 470 8.48 -14.32 -19.26
CA THR A 470 9.42 -13.53 -20.07
C THR A 470 9.77 -12.17 -19.45
N ALA A 471 8.99 -11.67 -18.49
CA ALA A 471 9.12 -10.34 -17.88
C ALA A 471 9.43 -10.40 -16.37
N TYR A 472 9.94 -11.54 -15.88
CA TYR A 472 10.25 -11.77 -14.46
C TYR A 472 11.18 -10.72 -13.83
N TYR A 473 12.06 -10.12 -14.63
CA TYR A 473 13.01 -9.09 -14.21
C TYR A 473 12.34 -7.74 -13.87
N PHE A 474 11.08 -7.52 -14.27
CA PHE A 474 10.36 -6.25 -14.08
C PHE A 474 10.15 -5.88 -12.59
N VAL A 475 10.33 -6.83 -11.68
CA VAL A 475 10.34 -6.55 -10.24
C VAL A 475 11.44 -5.55 -9.82
N ILE A 476 12.61 -5.55 -10.46
CA ILE A 476 13.70 -4.61 -10.12
C ILE A 476 13.34 -3.16 -10.50
N PRO A 477 12.91 -2.86 -11.75
CA PRO A 477 12.37 -1.54 -12.10
C PRO A 477 11.27 -1.04 -11.16
N VAL A 478 10.36 -1.91 -10.71
CA VAL A 478 9.28 -1.53 -9.77
C VAL A 478 9.82 -1.19 -8.38
N LEU A 479 10.76 -1.97 -7.84
CA LEU A 479 11.42 -1.64 -6.58
C LEU A 479 12.22 -0.33 -6.68
N GLY A 480 12.93 -0.11 -7.80
CA GLY A 480 13.63 1.15 -8.07
C GLY A 480 12.69 2.35 -8.18
N TYR A 481 11.58 2.21 -8.89
CA TYR A 481 10.53 3.24 -8.98
C TYR A 481 9.96 3.61 -7.61
N ILE A 482 9.62 2.63 -6.76
CA ILE A 482 9.14 2.88 -5.39
C ILE A 482 10.22 3.57 -4.55
N LEU A 483 11.48 3.11 -4.64
CA LEU A 483 12.60 3.67 -3.89
C LEU A 483 12.85 5.15 -4.24
N VAL A 484 12.97 5.46 -5.54
CA VAL A 484 13.21 6.84 -6.01
C VAL A 484 12.02 7.75 -5.74
N LYS A 485 10.78 7.25 -5.89
CA LYS A 485 9.58 7.98 -5.49
C LYS A 485 9.57 8.32 -4.00
N GLY A 486 9.94 7.35 -3.15
CA GLY A 486 10.07 7.55 -1.71
C GLY A 486 11.19 8.51 -1.33
N MET A 487 12.30 8.53 -2.07
CA MET A 487 13.39 9.51 -1.90
C MET A 487 12.91 10.94 -2.12
N PHE A 488 12.23 11.24 -3.23
CA PHE A 488 11.72 12.60 -3.46
C PHE A 488 10.67 13.02 -2.43
N ILE A 489 9.74 12.12 -2.04
CA ILE A 489 8.71 12.46 -1.05
C ILE A 489 9.30 12.64 0.36
N GLY A 490 10.24 11.78 0.77
CA GLY A 490 10.85 11.86 2.10
C GLY A 490 11.85 13.01 2.25
N LEU A 491 12.75 13.17 1.27
CA LEU A 491 13.90 14.07 1.38
C LEU A 491 13.64 15.48 0.84
N SER A 492 12.73 15.67 -0.13
CA SER A 492 12.52 16.97 -0.79
C SER A 492 11.34 17.77 -0.21
N GLN A 493 11.01 17.59 1.08
CA GLN A 493 9.90 18.31 1.74
C GLN A 493 10.08 19.85 1.69
N GLU A 494 11.31 20.36 1.78
CA GLU A 494 11.59 21.80 1.70
C GLU A 494 11.42 22.40 0.29
N ALA A 495 11.54 21.58 -0.76
CA ALA A 495 11.58 22.01 -2.16
C ALA A 495 10.37 21.45 -2.97
N PRO A 496 9.14 21.96 -2.75
CA PRO A 496 7.92 21.38 -3.31
C PRO A 496 7.90 21.34 -4.85
N VAL A 497 8.48 22.34 -5.51
CA VAL A 497 8.57 22.41 -6.98
C VAL A 497 9.49 21.30 -7.52
N VAL A 498 10.67 21.11 -6.93
CA VAL A 498 11.65 20.09 -7.37
C VAL A 498 11.07 18.68 -7.21
N MET A 499 10.48 18.40 -6.05
CA MET A 499 9.77 17.14 -5.79
C MET A 499 8.68 16.90 -6.85
N THR A 500 7.88 17.91 -7.18
CA THR A 500 6.76 17.77 -8.12
C THR A 500 7.25 17.47 -9.53
N VAL A 501 8.23 18.22 -10.05
CA VAL A 501 8.83 17.97 -11.37
C VAL A 501 9.46 16.58 -11.45
N ALA A 502 10.17 16.15 -10.39
CA ALA A 502 10.76 14.82 -10.32
C ALA A 502 9.70 13.71 -10.35
N LEU A 503 8.58 13.88 -9.63
CA LEU A 503 7.46 12.94 -9.67
C LEU A 503 6.82 12.88 -11.06
N VAL A 504 6.67 14.00 -11.79
CA VAL A 504 6.11 14.02 -13.16
C VAL A 504 6.96 13.12 -14.08
N ILE A 505 8.28 13.30 -14.05
CA ILE A 505 9.22 12.52 -14.86
C ILE A 505 9.16 11.02 -14.48
N LEU A 506 9.09 10.73 -13.18
CA LEU A 506 9.06 9.36 -12.66
C LEU A 506 7.76 8.61 -12.99
N GLU A 507 6.59 9.24 -12.88
CA GLU A 507 5.32 8.62 -13.29
C GLU A 507 5.21 8.51 -14.81
N ALA A 508 5.71 9.49 -15.58
CA ALA A 508 5.76 9.40 -17.04
C ALA A 508 6.61 8.21 -17.50
N GLY A 509 7.82 8.06 -16.94
CA GLY A 509 8.71 6.93 -17.21
C GLY A 509 8.07 5.58 -16.87
N MET A 510 7.37 5.50 -15.72
CA MET A 510 6.66 4.29 -15.32
C MET A 510 5.48 3.97 -16.25
N LEU A 511 4.67 4.96 -16.63
CA LEU A 511 3.57 4.81 -17.58
C LEU A 511 4.06 4.31 -18.96
N ILE A 512 5.15 4.87 -19.48
CA ILE A 512 5.77 4.44 -20.74
C ILE A 512 6.27 2.98 -20.61
N ALA A 513 7.06 2.67 -19.58
CA ALA A 513 7.61 1.32 -19.37
C ALA A 513 6.51 0.26 -19.27
N VAL A 514 5.44 0.55 -18.52
CA VAL A 514 4.27 -0.32 -18.34
C VAL A 514 3.48 -0.51 -19.64
N SER A 515 3.30 0.57 -20.42
CA SER A 515 2.54 0.55 -21.69
C SER A 515 3.26 -0.21 -22.81
N VAL A 516 4.60 -0.14 -22.85
CA VAL A 516 5.46 -0.84 -23.82
C VAL A 516 5.67 -2.30 -23.42
N LEU A 517 6.20 -2.56 -22.22
CA LEU A 517 6.61 -3.91 -21.82
C LEU A 517 5.42 -4.83 -21.51
N ARG A 518 4.29 -4.27 -21.07
CA ARG A 518 3.05 -5.00 -20.69
C ARG A 518 3.36 -6.25 -19.84
N PRO A 519 4.07 -6.09 -18.70
CA PRO A 519 4.74 -7.18 -17.99
C PRO A 519 3.79 -8.11 -17.23
N TRP A 520 2.54 -7.73 -16.97
CA TRP A 520 1.61 -8.56 -16.19
C TRP A 520 1.15 -9.81 -16.94
N MET A 521 0.80 -10.84 -16.16
CA MET A 521 0.35 -12.17 -16.64
C MET A 521 -0.62 -12.16 -17.84
N ASP A 522 -1.64 -11.30 -17.81
CA ASP A 522 -2.78 -11.34 -18.73
C ASP A 522 -3.06 -9.98 -19.40
N LYS A 523 -3.71 -9.97 -20.58
CA LYS A 523 -4.17 -8.73 -21.22
C LYS A 523 -5.05 -7.89 -20.28
N LYS A 524 -5.94 -8.51 -19.52
CA LYS A 524 -6.84 -7.83 -18.56
C LYS A 524 -6.07 -7.18 -17.41
N THR A 525 -5.14 -7.90 -16.79
CA THR A 525 -4.29 -7.39 -15.69
C THR A 525 -3.32 -6.31 -16.19
N ASN A 526 -2.87 -6.37 -17.46
CA ASN A 526 -2.13 -5.27 -18.08
C ASN A 526 -2.98 -4.01 -18.24
N ILE A 527 -4.18 -4.10 -18.83
CA ILE A 527 -5.09 -2.94 -18.96
C ILE A 527 -5.37 -2.31 -17.59
N TYR A 528 -5.62 -3.14 -16.58
CA TYR A 528 -5.85 -2.69 -15.20
C TYR A 528 -4.65 -1.89 -14.65
N ASN A 529 -3.43 -2.42 -14.72
CA ASN A 529 -2.25 -1.72 -14.17
C ASN A 529 -1.79 -0.53 -15.04
N ILE A 530 -1.97 -0.58 -16.37
CA ILE A 530 -1.77 0.58 -17.25
C ILE A 530 -2.75 1.71 -16.86
N SER A 531 -4.01 1.39 -16.56
CA SER A 531 -4.98 2.40 -16.11
C SER A 531 -4.60 3.03 -14.76
N ILE A 532 -4.04 2.24 -13.83
CA ILE A 532 -3.51 2.76 -12.55
C ILE A 532 -2.33 3.69 -12.79
N ALA A 533 -1.38 3.32 -13.66
CA ALA A 533 -0.25 4.17 -14.02
C ALA A 533 -0.71 5.47 -14.71
N ALA A 534 -1.72 5.40 -15.58
CA ALA A 534 -2.26 6.58 -16.27
C ALA A 534 -2.95 7.55 -15.30
N VAL A 535 -3.74 7.05 -14.34
CA VAL A 535 -4.36 7.87 -13.30
C VAL A 535 -3.30 8.44 -12.35
N ASN A 536 -2.29 7.66 -11.94
CA ASN A 536 -1.18 8.17 -11.12
C ASN A 536 -0.40 9.30 -11.83
N PHE A 537 -0.10 9.15 -13.13
CA PHE A 537 0.54 10.20 -13.92
C PHE A 537 -0.32 11.47 -14.00
N LEU A 538 -1.62 11.33 -14.29
CA LEU A 538 -2.59 12.43 -14.31
C LEU A 538 -2.73 13.13 -12.94
N ASN A 539 -2.64 12.37 -11.84
CA ASN A 539 -2.61 12.93 -10.49
C ASN A 539 -1.37 13.76 -10.19
N VAL A 540 -0.22 13.38 -10.76
CA VAL A 540 1.01 14.16 -10.63
C VAL A 540 1.04 15.36 -11.59
N ILE A 541 0.32 15.32 -12.71
CA ILE A 541 0.02 16.53 -13.50
C ILE A 541 -0.82 17.52 -12.68
N PHE A 542 -1.83 17.07 -11.94
CA PHE A 542 -2.59 17.95 -11.02
C PHE A 542 -1.71 18.54 -9.92
N LEU A 543 -0.79 17.76 -9.32
CA LEU A 543 0.22 18.27 -8.39
C LEU A 543 1.08 19.38 -9.01
N LEU A 544 1.41 19.29 -10.31
CA LEU A 544 2.16 20.33 -11.03
C LEU A 544 1.40 21.67 -10.99
N PHE A 545 0.09 21.67 -11.25
CA PHE A 545 -0.74 22.86 -11.06
C PHE A 545 -0.75 23.33 -9.60
N PHE A 546 -0.89 22.43 -8.62
CA PHE A 546 -0.91 22.80 -7.20
C PHE A 546 0.44 23.34 -6.67
N SER A 547 1.54 23.13 -7.41
CA SER A 547 2.88 23.61 -7.03
C SER A 547 3.22 25.03 -7.50
N ASP A 548 2.23 25.79 -7.95
CA ASP A 548 2.30 27.20 -8.41
C ASP A 548 3.31 27.50 -9.54
N VAL A 549 3.83 26.46 -10.22
CA VAL A 549 4.85 26.55 -11.28
C VAL A 549 4.44 27.43 -12.46
N PHE A 550 3.15 27.47 -12.79
CA PHE A 550 2.62 28.31 -13.88
C PHE A 550 2.06 29.65 -13.39
N ASN A 551 2.11 29.95 -12.08
CA ASN A 551 1.54 31.15 -11.44
C ASN A 551 0.09 31.44 -11.90
N GLN A 552 -0.72 30.39 -12.05
CA GLN A 552 -2.09 30.53 -12.56
C GLN A 552 -3.06 31.09 -11.50
N PRO A 553 -4.20 31.68 -11.90
CA PRO A 553 -5.21 32.13 -10.94
C PRO A 553 -5.69 31.00 -10.04
N GLY A 554 -5.87 31.28 -8.74
CA GLY A 554 -6.24 30.28 -7.73
C GLY A 554 -7.52 29.51 -8.07
N LEU A 555 -8.45 30.14 -8.81
CA LEU A 555 -9.68 29.50 -9.30
C LEU A 555 -9.39 28.21 -10.08
N VAL A 556 -8.31 28.20 -10.88
CA VAL A 556 -7.88 27.03 -11.63
C VAL A 556 -7.41 25.93 -10.67
N THR A 557 -6.63 26.28 -9.65
CA THR A 557 -6.17 25.36 -8.61
C THR A 557 -7.34 24.72 -7.85
N GLY A 558 -8.35 25.52 -7.46
CA GLY A 558 -9.57 25.03 -6.82
C GLY A 558 -10.39 24.07 -7.70
N VAL A 559 -10.68 24.46 -8.94
CA VAL A 559 -11.41 23.62 -9.91
C VAL A 559 -10.67 22.32 -10.21
N MET A 560 -9.35 22.38 -10.41
CA MET A 560 -8.51 21.19 -10.65
C MET A 560 -8.48 20.27 -9.42
N GLY A 561 -8.61 20.80 -8.20
CA GLY A 561 -8.80 20.02 -6.97
C GLY A 561 -10.10 19.22 -6.95
N VAL A 562 -11.21 19.80 -7.40
CA VAL A 562 -12.50 19.09 -7.51
C VAL A 562 -12.42 18.02 -8.60
N VAL A 563 -11.82 18.31 -9.76
CA VAL A 563 -11.63 17.33 -10.84
C VAL A 563 -10.73 16.17 -10.40
N PHE A 564 -9.64 16.46 -9.67
CA PHE A 564 -8.78 15.45 -9.05
C PHE A 564 -9.58 14.49 -8.19
N PHE A 565 -10.40 15.03 -7.27
CA PHE A 565 -11.23 14.21 -6.38
C PHE A 565 -12.19 13.32 -7.16
N VAL A 566 -12.96 13.87 -8.12
CA VAL A 566 -13.96 13.11 -8.88
C VAL A 566 -13.32 11.97 -9.68
N ILE A 567 -12.20 12.22 -10.38
CA ILE A 567 -11.51 11.19 -11.16
C ILE A 567 -11.01 10.06 -10.25
N ASN A 568 -10.37 10.39 -9.13
CA ASN A 568 -9.84 9.38 -8.21
C ASN A 568 -10.95 8.63 -7.45
N ALA A 569 -12.05 9.30 -7.09
CA ALA A 569 -13.19 8.65 -6.45
C ALA A 569 -13.89 7.63 -7.36
N VAL A 570 -14.16 8.00 -8.60
CA VAL A 570 -14.74 7.10 -9.61
C VAL A 570 -13.79 5.93 -9.90
N PHE A 571 -12.49 6.21 -10.06
CA PHE A 571 -11.50 5.17 -10.33
C PHE A 571 -11.33 4.21 -9.14
N ALA A 572 -11.19 4.73 -7.92
CA ALA A 572 -11.12 3.93 -6.69
C ALA A 572 -12.34 3.00 -6.54
N LEU A 573 -13.55 3.51 -6.80
CA LEU A 573 -14.79 2.74 -6.77
C LEU A 573 -14.76 1.59 -7.80
N ILE A 574 -14.31 1.86 -9.04
CA ILE A 574 -14.18 0.85 -10.09
C ILE A 574 -13.19 -0.25 -9.67
N LEU A 575 -11.99 0.11 -9.18
CA LEU A 575 -10.99 -0.86 -8.72
C LEU A 575 -11.54 -1.72 -7.55
N LEU A 576 -12.20 -1.09 -6.58
CA LEU A 576 -12.82 -1.72 -5.42
C LEU A 576 -13.89 -2.74 -5.84
N LEU A 577 -14.81 -2.35 -6.74
CA LEU A 577 -15.84 -3.26 -7.27
C LEU A 577 -15.21 -4.43 -8.04
N LEU A 578 -14.17 -4.19 -8.84
CA LEU A 578 -13.49 -5.25 -9.58
C LEU A 578 -12.83 -6.28 -8.66
N VAL A 579 -12.15 -5.84 -7.59
CA VAL A 579 -11.55 -6.75 -6.59
C VAL A 579 -12.63 -7.49 -5.81
N LEU A 580 -13.70 -6.82 -5.39
CA LEU A 580 -14.82 -7.43 -4.65
C LEU A 580 -15.53 -8.51 -5.48
N ILE A 581 -15.83 -8.22 -6.75
CA ILE A 581 -16.44 -9.19 -7.69
C ILE A 581 -15.50 -10.36 -7.98
N ALA A 582 -14.19 -10.13 -8.11
CA ALA A 582 -13.21 -11.20 -8.29
C ALA A 582 -13.13 -12.12 -7.07
N SER A 583 -13.10 -11.53 -5.86
CA SER A 583 -13.00 -12.24 -4.58
C SER A 583 -14.25 -13.07 -4.27
N ILE A 584 -15.45 -12.49 -4.44
CA ILE A 584 -16.71 -13.23 -4.29
C ILE A 584 -16.79 -14.39 -5.29
N TYR A 585 -16.43 -14.16 -6.55
CA TYR A 585 -16.45 -15.22 -7.56
C TYR A 585 -15.49 -16.36 -7.23
N ALA A 586 -14.27 -16.05 -6.78
CA ALA A 586 -13.25 -17.04 -6.44
C ALA A 586 -13.70 -17.97 -5.30
N ILE A 587 -14.43 -17.44 -4.31
CA ILE A 587 -14.95 -18.22 -3.17
C ILE A 587 -16.22 -19.02 -3.54
N VAL A 588 -17.09 -18.47 -4.39
CA VAL A 588 -18.46 -19.00 -4.61
C VAL A 588 -18.56 -19.93 -5.82
N SER A 589 -17.70 -19.79 -6.82
CA SER A 589 -17.76 -20.63 -8.03
C SER A 589 -17.21 -22.04 -7.77
N LYS A 590 -17.87 -23.06 -8.32
CA LYS A 590 -17.43 -24.47 -8.17
C LYS A 590 -16.14 -24.80 -8.93
N ASN A 591 -15.87 -24.07 -10.02
CA ASN A 591 -14.70 -24.24 -10.89
C ASN A 591 -14.15 -22.85 -11.25
N PRO A 592 -13.52 -22.12 -10.30
CA PRO A 592 -13.07 -20.75 -10.51
C PRO A 592 -12.05 -20.63 -11.65
N ASP A 593 -11.17 -21.61 -11.81
CA ASP A 593 -10.12 -21.63 -12.83
C ASP A 593 -10.64 -21.72 -14.28
N MET A 594 -11.94 -21.96 -14.51
CA MET A 594 -12.51 -21.88 -15.85
C MET A 594 -12.68 -20.43 -16.34
N ARG A 595 -12.64 -19.43 -15.44
CA ARG A 595 -12.79 -18.00 -15.78
C ARG A 595 -11.50 -17.38 -16.31
N TYR A 596 -10.36 -17.88 -15.86
CA TYR A 596 -9.03 -17.42 -16.25
C TYR A 596 -8.42 -18.51 -17.14
N GLN A 597 -8.12 -18.17 -18.39
CA GLN A 597 -7.46 -19.14 -19.27
C GLN A 597 -6.13 -19.55 -18.63
N PRO A 598 -5.76 -20.85 -18.64
CA PRO A 598 -4.40 -21.25 -18.33
C PRO A 598 -3.46 -20.39 -19.15
N MET A 599 -2.52 -19.73 -18.46
CA MET A 599 -1.67 -18.70 -19.06
C MET A 599 -0.99 -19.26 -20.32
N ARG A 600 -0.94 -18.46 -21.41
CA ARG A 600 -0.44 -18.86 -22.74
C ARG A 600 1.11 -18.99 -22.80
N ASP A 601 1.67 -19.62 -21.79
CA ASP A 601 3.09 -19.65 -21.42
C ASP A 601 3.34 -21.02 -20.76
N ASP A 602 4.49 -21.65 -21.01
CA ASP A 602 4.70 -23.09 -20.75
C ASP A 602 4.56 -23.49 -19.28
N ARG A 603 4.64 -22.52 -18.35
CA ARG A 603 4.34 -22.66 -16.92
C ARG A 603 3.06 -23.44 -16.61
N GLY A 604 2.02 -23.34 -17.45
CA GLY A 604 0.77 -24.07 -17.26
C GLY A 604 0.92 -25.61 -17.34
N SER A 605 1.91 -26.09 -18.08
CA SER A 605 2.22 -27.53 -18.16
C SER A 605 3.02 -28.02 -16.94
N PHE A 606 4.00 -27.22 -16.49
CA PHE A 606 4.89 -27.57 -15.38
C PHE A 606 4.22 -27.54 -13.99
N ILE A 607 3.18 -26.71 -13.79
CA ILE A 607 2.41 -26.67 -12.54
C ILE A 607 1.47 -27.88 -12.42
N LYS A 608 0.87 -28.33 -13.54
CA LYS A 608 -0.06 -29.47 -13.55
C LYS A 608 0.63 -30.82 -13.59
N SER A 609 1.81 -30.92 -14.18
CA SER A 609 2.52 -32.19 -14.35
C SER A 609 2.79 -32.87 -13.00
N GLN A 610 3.25 -32.12 -12.00
CA GLN A 610 3.72 -32.69 -10.74
C GLN A 610 2.62 -33.40 -9.93
N GLY A 611 1.39 -32.87 -9.91
CA GLY A 611 0.29 -33.45 -9.13
C GLY A 611 -0.37 -34.69 -9.76
N GLN A 612 -0.10 -34.99 -11.04
CA GLN A 612 -0.76 -36.08 -11.78
C GLN A 612 0.25 -37.08 -12.39
N LEU A 613 1.44 -36.64 -12.82
CA LEU A 613 2.50 -37.55 -13.27
C LEU A 613 3.23 -38.22 -12.11
N THR A 614 3.31 -37.63 -10.91
CA THR A 614 3.94 -38.34 -9.78
C THR A 614 3.16 -39.60 -9.41
N THR A 615 1.82 -39.53 -9.38
CA THR A 615 0.96 -40.68 -9.09
C THR A 615 0.99 -41.72 -10.22
N GLU A 616 0.94 -41.28 -11.49
CA GLU A 616 0.92 -42.19 -12.65
C GLU A 616 2.31 -42.79 -12.95
N LEU A 617 3.42 -42.05 -12.84
CA LEU A 617 4.77 -42.62 -13.02
C LEU A 617 5.23 -43.45 -11.82
N ASP A 618 4.81 -43.16 -10.59
CA ASP A 618 5.12 -44.01 -9.44
C ASP A 618 4.26 -45.30 -9.49
N ALA A 619 3.01 -45.21 -9.96
CA ALA A 619 2.20 -46.39 -10.28
C ALA A 619 2.77 -47.23 -11.43
N LEU A 620 3.19 -46.61 -12.55
CA LEU A 620 3.89 -47.32 -13.64
C LEU A 620 5.26 -47.84 -13.19
N GLY A 621 5.98 -47.11 -12.33
CA GLY A 621 7.27 -47.48 -11.78
C GLY A 621 7.17 -48.69 -10.86
N ALA A 622 6.17 -48.71 -9.98
CA ALA A 622 5.83 -49.86 -9.15
C ALA A 622 5.38 -51.06 -9.99
N ALA A 623 4.53 -50.84 -11.01
CA ALA A 623 4.09 -51.89 -11.92
C ALA A 623 5.24 -52.47 -12.77
N ALA A 624 6.20 -51.63 -13.20
CA ALA A 624 7.37 -52.05 -13.97
C ALA A 624 8.46 -52.73 -13.11
N ARG A 625 8.50 -52.45 -11.80
CA ARG A 625 9.38 -53.13 -10.84
C ARG A 625 8.78 -54.40 -10.25
N GLY A 626 7.46 -54.58 -10.33
CA GLY A 626 6.77 -55.77 -9.85
C GLY A 626 6.61 -55.86 -8.32
N ASP A 627 6.88 -54.78 -7.60
CA ASP A 627 6.93 -54.78 -6.13
C ASP A 627 5.52 -54.85 -5.49
N VAL A 628 5.14 -56.05 -5.06
CA VAL A 628 3.94 -56.26 -4.23
C VAL A 628 4.33 -56.29 -2.74
N LYS A 629 4.16 -55.12 -2.10
CA LYS A 629 4.05 -54.83 -0.65
C LYS A 629 5.29 -54.48 0.19
N THR A 630 5.04 -53.49 1.06
CA THR A 630 5.61 -53.21 2.40
C THR A 630 7.05 -52.71 2.54
N GLY A 631 7.21 -51.42 2.90
CA GLY A 631 8.38 -50.93 3.64
C GLY A 631 8.74 -49.45 3.43
N SER A 632 8.60 -48.64 4.49
CA SER A 632 9.14 -47.29 4.76
C SER A 632 9.79 -46.43 3.66
N TYR A 633 9.31 -45.18 3.58
CA TYR A 633 9.93 -44.02 2.92
C TYR A 633 11.47 -43.95 3.06
N LYS A 634 12.15 -43.72 1.93
CA LYS A 634 13.46 -43.05 1.86
C LYS A 634 13.35 -41.75 1.06
N SER A 635 13.95 -40.69 1.56
CA SER A 635 13.98 -39.36 0.96
C SER A 635 14.88 -39.27 -0.27
N SER A 636 14.63 -38.27 -1.12
CA SER A 636 15.38 -38.01 -2.36
C SER A 636 16.79 -37.45 -2.11
N PRO A 637 17.82 -37.79 -2.92
CA PRO A 637 19.21 -37.32 -2.75
C PRO A 637 19.51 -35.84 -3.04
N PHE A 638 18.54 -34.92 -2.88
CA PHE A 638 18.68 -33.51 -3.26
C PHE A 638 18.50 -32.51 -2.11
N ASP A 639 18.28 -32.99 -0.87
CA ASP A 639 18.15 -32.16 0.34
C ASP A 639 19.51 -31.93 1.04
N ASP A 640 20.54 -31.47 0.32
CA ASP A 640 21.81 -31.03 0.91
C ASP A 640 22.42 -29.87 0.12
N ASP A 641 21.92 -28.64 0.38
CA ASP A 641 22.60 -27.39 -0.03
C ASP A 641 22.13 -26.19 0.81
N ASN A 642 22.07 -26.37 2.13
CA ASN A 642 21.63 -25.34 3.08
C ASN A 642 22.82 -24.56 3.68
N GLY A 643 23.60 -23.92 2.80
CA GLY A 643 24.78 -23.13 3.17
C GLY A 643 24.46 -21.85 3.95
N SER A 644 24.39 -21.94 5.28
CA SER A 644 24.31 -20.79 6.20
C SER A 644 25.64 -20.59 6.94
N PHE A 645 26.36 -19.52 6.60
CA PHE A 645 27.42 -18.96 7.43
C PHE A 645 26.85 -18.43 8.76
N SER A 646 27.38 -18.88 9.91
CA SER A 646 28.06 -18.00 10.89
C SER A 646 28.39 -18.71 12.21
N SER A 647 29.56 -18.36 12.76
CA SER A 647 30.01 -18.44 14.17
C SER A 647 30.04 -19.79 14.88
N GLY A 648 31.23 -20.17 15.38
CA GLY A 648 31.40 -21.31 16.26
C GLY A 648 31.40 -20.95 17.75
N ASN A 649 31.48 -21.99 18.58
CA ASN A 649 32.24 -21.98 19.82
C ASN A 649 32.67 -23.42 20.14
N GLY A 650 33.87 -23.60 20.71
CA GLY A 650 34.51 -24.91 20.81
C GLY A 650 34.24 -25.69 22.10
N ALA A 651 34.81 -26.90 22.11
CA ALA A 651 35.11 -27.77 23.26
C ALA A 651 33.95 -28.33 24.11
N SER A 652 33.77 -29.65 24.04
CA SER A 652 33.98 -30.53 25.20
C SER A 652 34.10 -32.00 24.79
N ILE A 653 34.74 -32.79 25.66
CA ILE A 653 35.20 -34.16 25.43
C ILE A 653 34.40 -35.12 26.33
N ASN A 654 34.18 -36.37 25.88
CA ASN A 654 34.48 -37.63 26.62
C ASN A 654 33.37 -38.71 26.69
N ARG A 655 33.86 -39.97 26.72
CA ARG A 655 33.23 -41.26 27.10
C ARG A 655 32.13 -41.86 26.21
N GLN A 656 31.93 -43.19 26.15
CA GLN A 656 32.76 -44.43 26.22
C GLN A 656 31.80 -45.64 26.40
N ASN A 657 32.02 -46.71 25.63
CA ASN A 657 31.76 -48.15 25.92
C ASN A 657 30.39 -48.68 26.41
N LEU A 658 29.78 -49.56 25.58
CA LEU A 658 29.46 -51.02 25.77
C LEU A 658 28.65 -51.46 24.51
N GLY A 659 28.74 -52.64 23.87
CA GLY A 659 29.46 -53.90 24.12
C GLY A 659 28.47 -55.07 24.30
N VAL A 660 28.53 -56.24 23.64
CA VAL A 660 29.41 -56.85 22.60
C VAL A 660 28.62 -58.00 21.90
N HIS A 661 28.81 -58.33 20.61
CA HIS A 661 28.73 -59.72 20.08
C HIS A 661 29.41 -59.91 18.69
N ASP A 662 29.90 -61.12 18.44
CA ASP A 662 30.92 -61.50 17.44
C ASP A 662 30.45 -62.69 16.58
N HIS A 663 30.92 -62.79 15.32
CA HIS A 663 31.26 -64.06 14.66
C HIS A 663 32.00 -63.87 13.29
N SER A 664 33.33 -63.86 13.36
CA SER A 664 34.26 -64.64 12.50
C SER A 664 34.10 -64.75 10.96
N GLY A 665 35.02 -64.11 10.22
CA GLY A 665 35.97 -64.84 9.34
C GLY A 665 35.87 -64.69 7.79
N GLY A 666 36.90 -64.11 7.14
CA GLY A 666 37.09 -64.23 5.67
C GLY A 666 37.90 -63.14 4.93
N ALA A 667 39.23 -63.19 5.03
CA ALA A 667 40.29 -62.56 4.21
C ALA A 667 40.01 -61.49 3.10
N ARG A 668 40.79 -60.37 3.17
CA ARG A 668 41.67 -59.71 2.14
C ARG A 668 41.21 -59.71 0.65
N GLN A 669 41.34 -58.65 -0.16
CA GLN A 669 42.21 -57.46 -0.14
C GLN A 669 41.72 -56.39 -1.16
N SER A 670 42.06 -55.12 -0.96
CA SER A 670 41.92 -53.98 -1.92
C SER A 670 43.11 -53.95 -2.94
N PRO A 671 43.36 -52.93 -3.82
CA PRO A 671 42.63 -51.67 -4.14
C PRO A 671 42.71 -51.18 -5.65
N VAL A 672 42.35 -49.89 -5.88
CA VAL A 672 42.71 -48.92 -6.96
C VAL A 672 42.20 -49.05 -8.42
N SER A 673 41.89 -47.86 -8.96
CA SER A 673 41.80 -47.40 -10.38
C SER A 673 43.23 -47.12 -10.96
N PRO A 674 43.52 -46.43 -12.12
CA PRO A 674 42.68 -45.53 -12.95
C PRO A 674 42.97 -45.42 -14.49
N VAL A 675 42.27 -44.46 -15.13
CA VAL A 675 42.49 -43.72 -16.42
C VAL A 675 42.31 -44.38 -17.81
N ASP A 676 41.58 -43.64 -18.64
CA ASP A 676 41.40 -43.58 -20.12
C ASP A 676 42.71 -43.21 -20.90
N PRO A 677 42.75 -42.95 -22.24
CA PRO A 677 41.82 -43.26 -23.35
C PRO A 677 42.52 -43.74 -24.67
N SER A 678 41.71 -43.95 -25.74
CA SER A 678 41.91 -43.45 -27.13
C SER A 678 42.15 -44.42 -28.33
N VAL A 679 41.32 -44.21 -29.38
CA VAL A 679 41.43 -44.48 -30.84
C VAL A 679 41.47 -45.94 -31.42
N PRO A 680 41.09 -46.16 -32.72
CA PRO A 680 40.36 -47.37 -33.17
C PRO A 680 41.00 -48.12 -34.36
N LEU A 681 40.35 -49.18 -34.89
CA LEU A 681 40.21 -49.52 -36.33
C LEU A 681 39.39 -50.82 -36.60
N PHE A 682 38.73 -50.87 -37.77
CA PHE A 682 38.00 -52.01 -38.39
C PHE A 682 38.94 -52.84 -39.32
N PRO A 683 38.48 -53.80 -40.15
CA PRO A 683 37.69 -55.04 -39.90
C PRO A 683 38.32 -56.29 -40.57
N SER A 684 37.73 -57.49 -40.41
CA SER A 684 37.98 -58.65 -41.31
C SER A 684 36.75 -59.56 -41.47
N ASP A 685 36.35 -59.85 -42.72
CA ASP A 685 35.32 -60.82 -43.12
C ASP A 685 35.82 -62.29 -43.06
N ALA A 686 34.89 -63.27 -43.00
CA ALA A 686 34.49 -64.07 -44.19
C ALA A 686 33.91 -65.48 -43.90
N SER A 687 32.66 -65.72 -44.36
CA SER A 687 32.10 -67.02 -44.84
C SER A 687 31.89 -68.15 -43.78
N THR A 688 30.86 -69.01 -43.74
CA THR A 688 29.60 -69.30 -44.52
C THR A 688 28.50 -69.72 -43.49
N GLY A 689 27.23 -70.09 -43.79
CA GLY A 689 26.43 -70.23 -45.02
C GLY A 689 25.12 -71.03 -44.79
N GLN A 690 24.35 -71.26 -45.87
CA GLN A 690 23.12 -72.10 -46.00
C GLN A 690 21.83 -71.69 -45.26
N VAL A 691 20.70 -71.84 -45.98
CA VAL A 691 19.33 -71.30 -45.77
C VAL A 691 18.35 -72.09 -46.68
N PRO A 692 17.01 -72.20 -46.45
CA PRO A 692 16.20 -72.29 -45.22
C PRO A 692 15.65 -73.76 -45.12
N PRO A 693 14.35 -74.16 -45.23
CA PRO A 693 13.01 -73.57 -44.92
C PRO A 693 12.59 -73.80 -43.45
N GLY A 694 11.40 -73.41 -42.94
CA GLY A 694 10.33 -72.56 -43.49
C GLY A 694 8.92 -73.10 -43.17
N TYR A 695 8.24 -72.60 -42.13
CA TYR A 695 6.80 -72.81 -41.90
C TYR A 695 6.16 -71.71 -41.02
N ASN A 696 4.93 -71.30 -41.36
CA ASN A 696 4.11 -70.37 -40.57
C ASN A 696 3.35 -71.11 -39.45
N MET A 697 3.15 -70.49 -38.29
CA MET A 697 1.82 -70.40 -37.67
C MET A 697 1.70 -69.30 -36.60
N ARG A 698 0.55 -68.62 -36.59
CA ARG A 698 0.08 -67.75 -35.49
C ARG A 698 -0.76 -68.60 -34.52
N SER A 699 -0.79 -68.23 -33.24
CA SER A 699 -1.86 -68.62 -32.30
C SER A 699 -2.22 -67.48 -31.34
N PRO A 700 -3.46 -67.42 -30.80
CA PRO A 700 -4.07 -66.15 -30.39
C PRO A 700 -4.40 -66.02 -28.88
N SER A 701 -4.65 -64.79 -28.45
CA SER A 701 -5.11 -64.44 -27.10
C SER A 701 -6.57 -64.88 -26.84
N PRO A 702 -6.92 -65.31 -25.60
CA PRO A 702 -8.30 -65.66 -25.24
C PRO A 702 -9.10 -64.45 -24.74
N VAL A 703 -10.37 -64.35 -25.18
CA VAL A 703 -11.40 -63.48 -24.60
C VAL A 703 -12.70 -64.30 -24.46
N PRO A 704 -13.35 -64.38 -23.28
CA PRO A 704 -14.66 -65.00 -23.15
C PRO A 704 -15.79 -64.05 -23.58
N ARG A 705 -16.81 -64.57 -24.27
CA ARG A 705 -18.05 -63.87 -24.64
C ARG A 705 -19.27 -64.58 -24.03
N GLY A 706 -20.29 -63.81 -23.62
CA GLY A 706 -21.60 -64.30 -23.21
C GLY A 706 -22.73 -63.31 -23.59
N TYR A 707 -23.92 -63.82 -23.89
CA TYR A 707 -25.06 -63.11 -24.51
C TYR A 707 -26.33 -63.16 -23.60
N THR A 708 -27.47 -62.49 -23.81
CA THR A 708 -27.99 -61.66 -24.94
C THR A 708 -29.08 -60.69 -24.45
N ALA A 709 -29.18 -59.45 -24.97
CA ALA A 709 -30.44 -58.71 -25.12
C ALA A 709 -30.30 -57.46 -26.01
N SER A 710 -31.34 -57.12 -26.78
CA SER A 710 -31.48 -55.99 -27.71
C SER A 710 -32.88 -55.36 -27.51
N PRO A 711 -33.29 -54.20 -28.08
CA PRO A 711 -32.78 -53.58 -29.32
C PRO A 711 -32.75 -52.02 -29.38
N LEU A 712 -32.52 -51.52 -30.60
CA LEU A 712 -32.82 -50.20 -31.19
C LEU A 712 -31.73 -49.09 -31.26
N ASN A 713 -31.39 -48.78 -32.52
CA ASN A 713 -31.18 -47.47 -33.15
C ASN A 713 -29.86 -46.66 -33.06
N ASN A 714 -29.36 -46.42 -34.29
CA ASN A 714 -28.70 -45.22 -34.83
C ASN A 714 -27.17 -45.05 -34.67
N PRO A 715 -26.37 -45.37 -35.72
CA PRO A 715 -24.91 -45.24 -35.70
C PRO A 715 -24.46 -43.84 -36.19
N ASN A 716 -24.59 -42.80 -35.36
CA ASN A 716 -24.13 -41.46 -35.76
C ASN A 716 -23.64 -40.53 -34.62
N ALA A 717 -23.23 -41.08 -33.47
CA ALA A 717 -22.90 -40.27 -32.29
C ALA A 717 -21.74 -40.77 -31.42
N TYR A 718 -20.64 -41.31 -31.98
CA TYR A 718 -19.37 -41.49 -31.23
C TYR A 718 -18.14 -41.47 -32.16
N ARG A 719 -17.72 -40.28 -32.60
CA ARG A 719 -16.40 -40.09 -33.26
C ARG A 719 -15.80 -38.70 -33.01
N GLN A 720 -15.57 -38.37 -31.74
CA GLN A 720 -14.66 -37.28 -31.35
C GLN A 720 -14.10 -37.52 -29.93
N GLN A 721 -13.12 -38.43 -29.83
CA GLN A 721 -12.30 -38.56 -28.62
C GLN A 721 -10.90 -39.04 -28.99
N ASN A 722 -9.89 -38.27 -28.58
CA ASN A 722 -8.43 -38.47 -28.72
C ASN A 722 -7.94 -38.49 -30.20
N ASN A 723 -6.91 -37.73 -30.63
CA ASN A 723 -5.67 -37.29 -29.97
C ASN A 723 -4.94 -36.29 -30.90
N PRO A 724 -4.18 -35.30 -30.39
CA PRO A 724 -3.02 -34.81 -31.13
C PRO A 724 -1.74 -34.81 -30.29
N SER A 725 -0.70 -35.48 -30.81
CA SER A 725 0.63 -35.57 -30.19
C SER A 725 1.44 -34.26 -30.27
N PRO A 726 2.42 -34.02 -29.37
CA PRO A 726 3.04 -32.69 -29.22
C PRO A 726 4.03 -32.23 -30.30
N TRP A 727 4.37 -33.08 -31.28
CA TRP A 727 5.50 -32.85 -32.20
C TRP A 727 5.17 -32.11 -33.51
N GLN A 728 3.95 -31.61 -33.68
CA GLN A 728 3.53 -30.89 -34.90
C GLN A 728 2.94 -29.50 -34.58
N ARG A 729 3.82 -28.55 -34.27
CA ARG A 729 3.56 -27.10 -34.47
C ARG A 729 4.85 -26.28 -34.44
N GLY A 730 5.57 -26.29 -35.57
CA GLY A 730 6.90 -25.68 -35.68
C GLY A 730 7.35 -25.41 -37.12
N ALA A 731 6.47 -24.89 -37.97
CA ALA A 731 6.80 -24.27 -39.26
C ALA A 731 5.59 -23.43 -39.73
N GLY A 732 5.83 -22.24 -40.28
CA GLY A 732 4.77 -21.32 -40.71
C GLY A 732 5.29 -19.89 -40.87
N TYR A 733 5.96 -19.64 -41.99
CA TYR A 733 6.30 -18.30 -42.49
C TYR A 733 5.05 -17.59 -43.05
N GLU A 734 5.10 -16.25 -43.09
CA GLU A 734 4.34 -15.34 -43.99
C GLU A 734 2.79 -15.34 -43.86
N HIS A 735 2.07 -14.21 -43.92
CA HIS A 735 2.39 -12.79 -44.18
C HIS A 735 1.75 -11.87 -43.13
#